data_AF-A0A963HFC1-F1
#
_entry.id   AF-A0A963HFC1-F1
#
_cell.length_a   1.000
_cell.length_b   1.000
_cell.length_c   1.000
_cell.angle_alpha   90.00
_cell.angle_beta   90.00
_cell.angle_gamma   90.00
#
_symmetry.space_group_name_H-M   'P 1'
#
loop_
_entity.id
_entity.type
_entity.pdbx_description
1 polymer ?
#
loop_
_entity_poly.entity_id
_entity_poly.type
_entity_poly.pdbx_seq_one_letter_code
_entity_poly.pdbx_strand_id
1 'polypeptide(L)'
;MNKPSLNRTAIAQLDQLGLPPDTHKVALACALLWTFRSNTDVHRLLGLSGLVNCAGKAFTAADVKSATLALRQNDQLVEDPARPAAFHLVDELRAPLYRQLLETHGGNTLAQLVADLDHFDPARSSYYWPTGSLPTTIAYLRARFYSGAPSEELSHLKQVLSRSMDWPQIVVKALLLPFDGPSFEHIEPTWRSQLAYQAVVTVCLYWAPEYRPVADWAGEQLRRHADWLSEDLRLALADLATQGADSELREAALVGIEEGLRAGIGAAALVLDGQWQAGQAAFEAALKQRKSEIGGHKNLLPTTIAWLYPLSLLAQTTPRHLELARRFCAGEAGKRDPSPHDSWGRWAHAIDVRLGKAPIKRTAFRAVEEPSARWTLDALWAILLAAWLGREMVAEADPAAPASEWRETIEFLRRQLQACRLPALQRLLDGAEAVLDGRDPPEGFFVAGAGQQWRDILIALQALGGTPQPPSAGGDSSRVVWEIEISRHGELRDLKPLEQKRGQRAWGRPRPLSLARLAGNANLPACDAKVARALRPERGYRNRYYLDLATAIVALVGHPCIVLANAPEQFVELSEAAPEIELLHQGGRFVMRVEPPLRAAAEYLGYYAMDADQRREAEALRLITLVQDGPQRLRLIRFTPAQQQAAQLVSGRFAVPADAPGARDELARTLHALALHFHIDADSAQATRQVSSDSRLRAELSPVGDDLALRLVVAPLGADGPRLPAAAGRKRVMAVLGGETVGTERDFDSERHFLESVLDALPFLDCNDGVSEWLIDDAEQALATVEVLPTLTAIAAVDWPKGKSVRVLTLDSRQLGVRVSRERDWFRLSGSATLDEGLVLQLETLLAAARDKSRFIPMGDGVYAALTRSLKQKLSDLAAVLETDKDGGKAPTIAAAW
;
A
#
# COMPACT_ATOMS: atom_id res chain seq x y z
N MET A 1 -26.09 61.02 36.98
CA MET A 1 -25.85 60.41 35.66
C MET A 1 -27.18 60.35 34.94
N ASN A 2 -27.29 60.97 33.76
CA ASN A 2 -28.52 60.88 32.94
C ASN A 2 -28.79 59.40 32.66
N LYS A 3 -30.01 58.93 32.90
CA LYS A 3 -30.41 57.59 32.49
C LYS A 3 -30.23 57.49 30.97
N PRO A 4 -29.62 56.41 30.44
CA PRO A 4 -29.58 56.20 29.01
C PRO A 4 -31.02 56.20 28.49
N SER A 5 -31.32 57.07 27.53
CA SER A 5 -32.65 57.16 26.95
C SER A 5 -32.52 57.29 25.44
N LEU A 6 -33.47 56.71 24.72
CA LEU A 6 -33.49 56.80 23.28
C LEU A 6 -33.94 58.20 22.85
N ASN A 7 -33.27 58.76 21.85
CA ASN A 7 -33.55 60.03 21.20
C ASN A 7 -34.89 59.97 20.46
N ARG A 8 -35.94 60.42 21.14
CA ARG A 8 -37.32 60.42 20.64
C ARG A 8 -37.50 61.18 19.33
N THR A 9 -36.80 62.30 19.14
CA THR A 9 -36.93 63.12 17.93
C THR A 9 -36.29 62.45 16.74
N ALA A 10 -35.14 61.80 16.92
CA ALA A 10 -34.49 61.02 15.88
C ALA A 10 -35.32 59.78 15.51
N ILE A 11 -35.89 59.07 16.49
CA ILE A 11 -36.74 57.90 16.25
C ILE A 11 -38.02 58.25 15.48
N ALA A 12 -38.59 59.44 15.69
CA ALA A 12 -39.79 59.88 14.98
C ALA A 12 -39.55 60.11 13.47
N GLN A 13 -38.29 60.27 13.06
CA GLN A 13 -37.88 60.50 11.66
C GLN A 13 -37.47 59.20 10.93
N LEU A 14 -37.45 58.07 11.64
CA LEU A 14 -37.09 56.78 11.06
C LEU A 14 -38.17 56.28 10.10
N ASP A 15 -37.72 55.55 9.06
CA ASP A 15 -38.63 54.80 8.19
C ASP A 15 -39.33 53.71 9.00
N GLN A 16 -40.66 53.73 9.00
CA GLN A 16 -41.49 52.83 9.79
C GLN A 16 -41.59 51.42 9.19
N LEU A 17 -41.05 51.19 7.98
CA LEU A 17 -41.03 49.88 7.31
C LEU A 17 -42.44 49.26 7.16
N GLY A 18 -43.46 50.10 6.95
CA GLY A 18 -44.85 49.68 6.85
C GLY A 18 -45.54 49.32 8.17
N LEU A 19 -44.89 49.53 9.32
CA LEU A 19 -45.47 49.28 10.64
C LEU A 19 -46.24 50.50 11.16
N PRO A 20 -47.38 50.30 11.87
CA PRO A 20 -48.03 51.37 12.62
C PRO A 20 -47.07 52.01 13.64
N PRO A 21 -47.18 53.31 13.97
CA PRO A 21 -46.13 54.01 14.72
C PRO A 21 -45.85 53.44 16.13
N ASP A 22 -46.87 52.89 16.82
CA ASP A 22 -46.68 52.23 18.11
C ASP A 22 -46.10 50.82 17.95
N THR A 23 -46.54 50.07 16.94
CA THR A 23 -45.96 48.77 16.58
C THR A 23 -44.50 48.90 16.17
N HIS A 24 -44.14 49.98 15.45
CA HIS A 24 -42.77 50.31 15.08
C HIS A 24 -41.86 50.50 16.30
N LYS A 25 -42.31 51.26 17.32
CA LYS A 25 -41.55 51.45 18.57
C LYS A 25 -41.38 50.14 19.35
N VAL A 26 -42.42 49.30 19.39
CA VAL A 26 -42.33 47.96 19.98
C VAL A 26 -41.33 47.09 19.18
N ALA A 27 -41.35 47.17 17.85
CA ALA A 27 -40.42 46.46 16.99
C ALA A 27 -38.96 46.95 17.18
N LEU A 28 -38.72 48.26 17.36
CA LEU A 28 -37.39 48.78 17.73
C LEU A 28 -36.88 48.19 19.05
N ALA A 29 -37.73 48.07 20.07
CA ALA A 29 -37.36 47.42 21.32
C ALA A 29 -37.04 45.92 21.12
N CYS A 30 -37.83 45.21 20.32
CA CYS A 30 -37.55 43.83 19.94
C CYS A 30 -36.23 43.69 19.15
N ALA A 31 -35.94 44.63 18.25
CA ALA A 31 -34.70 44.64 17.46
C ALA A 31 -33.48 44.79 18.38
N LEU A 32 -33.51 45.73 19.34
CA LEU A 32 -32.44 45.90 20.33
C LEU A 32 -32.15 44.63 21.14
N LEU A 33 -33.19 43.85 21.47
CA LEU A 33 -33.04 42.58 22.20
C LEU A 33 -32.54 41.42 21.34
N TRP A 34 -32.62 41.57 20.01
CA TRP A 34 -32.10 40.72 18.93
C TRP A 34 -32.62 39.28 18.87
N THR A 35 -32.63 38.55 19.99
CA THR A 35 -32.96 37.13 20.11
C THR A 35 -34.20 36.92 21.00
N PHE A 36 -34.61 35.66 21.19
CA PHE A 36 -35.87 35.28 21.84
C PHE A 36 -36.10 35.95 23.21
N ARG A 37 -37.17 36.75 23.31
CA ARG A 37 -37.60 37.49 24.51
C ARG A 37 -39.11 37.43 24.72
N SER A 38 -39.52 37.69 25.97
CA SER A 38 -40.92 37.75 26.34
C SER A 38 -41.50 39.16 26.17
N ASN A 39 -42.84 39.25 26.09
CA ASN A 39 -43.55 40.54 26.14
C ASN A 39 -43.20 41.37 27.39
N THR A 40 -42.88 40.70 28.50
CA THR A 40 -42.47 41.34 29.76
C THR A 40 -41.13 42.07 29.59
N ASP A 41 -40.17 41.44 28.90
CA ASP A 41 -38.85 42.02 28.67
C ASP A 41 -38.93 43.22 27.72
N VAL A 42 -39.74 43.10 26.66
CA VAL A 42 -40.01 44.20 25.72
C VAL A 42 -40.67 45.38 26.43
N HIS A 43 -41.68 45.13 27.26
CA HIS A 43 -42.34 46.17 28.05
C HIS A 43 -41.39 46.86 29.03
N ARG A 44 -40.54 46.09 29.73
CA ARG A 44 -39.51 46.66 30.63
C ARG A 44 -38.51 47.53 29.87
N LEU A 45 -38.02 47.06 28.71
CA LEU A 45 -37.09 47.82 27.88
C LEU A 45 -37.73 49.12 27.36
N LEU A 46 -39.00 49.10 26.94
CA LEU A 46 -39.72 50.31 26.54
C LEU A 46 -39.78 51.33 27.68
N GLY A 47 -40.03 50.87 28.92
CA GLY A 47 -39.98 51.72 30.11
C GLY A 47 -38.60 52.34 30.38
N LEU A 48 -37.52 51.56 30.19
CA LEU A 48 -36.14 52.03 30.39
C LEU A 48 -35.67 52.98 29.28
N SER A 49 -36.03 52.68 28.02
CA SER A 49 -35.68 53.46 26.84
C SER A 49 -36.30 54.85 26.81
N GLY A 50 -37.34 55.07 27.61
CA GLY A 50 -38.09 56.32 27.63
C GLY A 50 -38.98 56.52 26.39
N LEU A 51 -39.29 55.48 25.61
CA LEU A 51 -40.24 55.59 24.50
C LEU A 51 -41.69 55.73 25.00
N VAL A 52 -42.49 56.52 24.29
CA VAL A 52 -43.92 56.76 24.59
C VAL A 52 -44.78 56.39 23.38
N ASN A 53 -46.03 56.00 23.63
CA ASN A 53 -47.00 55.68 22.59
C ASN A 53 -47.44 56.93 21.81
N CYS A 54 -48.29 56.77 20.79
CA CYS A 54 -48.80 57.88 19.97
C CYS A 54 -49.57 58.92 20.78
N ALA A 55 -50.14 58.54 21.93
CA ALA A 55 -50.83 59.43 22.85
C ALA A 55 -49.88 60.15 23.84
N GLY A 56 -48.56 59.99 23.70
CA GLY A 56 -47.56 60.58 24.59
C GLY A 56 -47.46 59.95 25.98
N LYS A 57 -48.10 58.79 26.20
CA LYS A 57 -48.10 58.04 27.46
C LYS A 57 -47.08 56.90 27.43
N ALA A 58 -46.67 56.41 28.60
CA ALA A 58 -45.87 55.21 28.71
C ALA A 58 -46.63 53.99 28.15
N PHE A 59 -45.93 53.09 27.48
CA PHE A 59 -46.52 51.84 26.96
C PHE A 59 -47.04 50.98 28.11
N THR A 60 -48.26 50.47 27.98
CA THR A 60 -48.82 49.47 28.89
C THR A 60 -48.53 48.06 28.39
N ALA A 61 -48.66 47.05 29.26
CA ALA A 61 -48.55 45.64 28.85
C ALA A 61 -49.60 45.25 27.78
N ALA A 62 -50.76 45.90 27.78
CA ALA A 62 -51.80 45.69 26.77
C ALA A 62 -51.40 46.25 25.39
N ASP A 63 -50.73 47.41 25.37
CA ASP A 63 -50.21 48.02 24.14
C ASP A 63 -49.14 47.11 23.50
N VAL A 64 -48.19 46.61 24.32
CA VAL A 64 -47.16 45.68 23.85
C VAL A 64 -47.77 44.39 23.32
N LYS A 65 -48.76 43.81 24.03
CA LYS A 65 -49.45 42.60 23.59
C LYS A 65 -50.21 42.80 22.28
N SER A 66 -50.82 43.98 22.09
CA SER A 66 -51.55 44.31 20.85
C SER A 66 -50.59 44.49 19.67
N ALA A 67 -49.46 45.17 19.90
CA ALA A 67 -48.41 45.31 18.90
C ALA A 67 -47.78 43.96 18.51
N THR A 68 -47.50 43.08 19.48
CA THR A 68 -46.94 41.75 19.17
C THR A 68 -47.97 40.81 18.54
N LEU A 69 -49.26 40.96 18.83
CA LEU A 69 -50.31 40.26 18.10
C LEU A 69 -50.37 40.72 16.64
N ALA A 70 -50.28 42.01 16.36
CA ALA A 70 -50.25 42.55 15.00
C ALA A 70 -49.03 42.06 14.22
N LEU A 71 -47.84 42.06 14.84
CA LEU A 71 -46.62 41.50 14.24
C LEU A 71 -46.77 40.00 13.95
N ARG A 72 -47.39 39.24 14.87
CA ARG A 72 -47.66 37.82 14.68
C ARG A 72 -48.63 37.56 13.52
N GLN A 73 -49.69 38.36 13.39
CA GLN A 73 -50.69 38.22 12.32
C GLN A 73 -50.12 38.47 10.92
N ASN A 74 -49.01 39.22 10.83
CA ASN A 74 -48.32 39.52 9.59
C ASN A 74 -47.09 38.63 9.35
N ASP A 75 -46.94 37.53 10.10
CA ASP A 75 -45.78 36.62 10.03
C ASP A 75 -44.41 37.30 10.26
N GLN A 76 -44.38 38.38 11.06
CA GLN A 76 -43.17 39.17 11.35
C GLN A 76 -42.45 38.73 12.62
N LEU A 77 -42.91 37.65 13.28
CA LEU A 77 -42.31 37.08 14.48
C LEU A 77 -41.95 35.61 14.29
N VAL A 78 -40.80 35.22 14.86
CA VAL A 78 -40.35 33.84 15.00
C VAL A 78 -40.46 33.45 16.48
N GLU A 79 -41.19 32.38 16.77
CA GLU A 79 -41.40 31.88 18.13
C GLU A 79 -40.34 30.83 18.52
N ASP A 80 -39.95 30.81 19.80
CA ASP A 80 -39.00 29.83 20.32
C ASP A 80 -39.69 28.46 20.47
N PRO A 81 -39.24 27.40 19.76
CA PRO A 81 -39.86 26.08 19.85
C PRO A 81 -39.81 25.49 21.28
N ALA A 82 -38.80 25.87 22.07
CA ALA A 82 -38.63 25.40 23.44
C ALA A 82 -39.36 26.27 24.47
N ARG A 83 -39.70 27.52 24.12
CA ARG A 83 -40.31 28.50 25.03
C ARG A 83 -41.44 29.25 24.32
N PRO A 84 -42.69 28.76 24.40
CA PRO A 84 -43.83 29.29 23.63
C PRO A 84 -44.17 30.78 23.87
N ALA A 85 -43.63 31.40 24.94
CA ALA A 85 -43.80 32.81 25.27
C ALA A 85 -42.65 33.72 24.80
N ALA A 86 -41.59 33.16 24.23
CA ALA A 86 -40.42 33.89 23.77
C ALA A 86 -40.41 33.98 22.24
N PHE A 87 -40.10 35.16 21.70
CA PHE A 87 -40.10 35.43 20.27
C PHE A 87 -38.98 36.40 19.89
N HIS A 88 -38.65 36.45 18.61
CA HIS A 88 -37.89 37.57 18.01
C HIS A 88 -38.53 37.98 16.68
N LEU A 89 -38.14 39.14 16.16
CA LEU A 89 -38.56 39.62 14.84
C LEU A 89 -37.90 38.81 13.72
N VAL A 90 -38.56 38.66 12.57
CA VAL A 90 -37.95 38.08 11.35
C VAL A 90 -36.73 38.89 10.87
N ASP A 91 -35.82 38.23 10.17
CA ASP A 91 -34.51 38.78 9.78
C ASP A 91 -34.63 40.03 8.89
N GLU A 92 -35.59 40.02 7.97
CA GLU A 92 -35.88 41.12 7.05
C GLU A 92 -36.32 42.39 7.79
N LEU A 93 -36.84 42.26 9.01
CA LEU A 93 -37.34 43.38 9.81
C LEU A 93 -36.37 43.77 10.92
N ARG A 94 -35.76 42.80 11.63
CA ARG A 94 -34.89 43.10 12.78
C ARG A 94 -33.57 43.74 12.38
N ALA A 95 -32.97 43.36 11.26
CA ALA A 95 -31.68 43.91 10.83
C ALA A 95 -31.79 45.40 10.41
N PRO A 96 -32.76 45.81 9.55
CA PRO A 96 -32.94 47.23 9.23
C PRO A 96 -33.31 48.09 10.43
N LEU A 97 -34.21 47.62 11.30
CA LEU A 97 -34.57 48.35 12.53
C LEU A 97 -33.38 48.51 13.47
N TYR A 98 -32.52 47.48 13.58
CA TYR A 98 -31.30 47.59 14.37
C TYR A 98 -30.33 48.62 13.78
N ARG A 99 -30.19 48.66 12.46
CA ARG A 99 -29.35 49.65 11.77
C ARG A 99 -29.83 51.08 12.05
N GLN A 100 -31.14 51.31 11.94
CA GLN A 100 -31.74 52.60 12.30
C GLN A 100 -31.48 52.98 13.77
N LEU A 101 -31.47 52.01 14.70
CA LEU A 101 -31.09 52.26 16.09
C LEU A 101 -29.64 52.69 16.25
N LEU A 102 -28.71 52.09 15.50
CA LEU A 102 -27.30 52.48 15.49
C LEU A 102 -27.10 53.89 14.93
N GLU A 103 -27.81 54.25 13.86
CA GLU A 103 -27.76 55.59 13.26
C GLU A 103 -28.27 56.69 14.21
N THR A 104 -29.28 56.36 15.01
CA THR A 104 -29.90 57.31 15.95
C THR A 104 -29.21 57.39 17.30
N HIS A 105 -28.35 56.42 17.64
CA HIS A 105 -27.69 56.31 18.94
C HIS A 105 -26.23 55.82 18.80
N GLY A 106 -25.28 56.74 18.96
CA GLY A 106 -23.86 56.40 19.05
C GLY A 106 -23.44 55.90 20.44
N GLY A 107 -22.34 55.14 20.47
CA GLY A 107 -21.63 54.77 21.70
C GLY A 107 -22.32 53.72 22.56
N ASN A 108 -22.13 53.80 23.88
CA ASN A 108 -22.50 52.73 24.82
C ASN A 108 -24.00 52.71 25.22
N THR A 109 -24.83 53.61 24.67
CA THR A 109 -26.23 53.81 25.11
C THR A 109 -27.08 52.54 24.93
N LEU A 110 -26.99 51.88 23.78
CA LEU A 110 -27.75 50.67 23.48
C LEU A 110 -27.34 49.50 24.39
N ALA A 111 -26.04 49.31 24.59
CA ALA A 111 -25.52 48.26 25.47
C ALA A 111 -25.87 48.53 26.94
N GLN A 112 -25.89 49.79 27.38
CA GLN A 112 -26.34 50.15 28.73
C GLN A 112 -27.83 49.86 28.93
N LEU A 113 -28.69 50.12 27.95
CA LEU A 113 -30.12 49.77 28.04
C LEU A 113 -30.33 48.25 28.20
N VAL A 114 -29.53 47.43 27.50
CA VAL A 114 -29.55 45.97 27.67
C VAL A 114 -29.04 45.57 29.06
N ALA A 115 -27.99 46.23 29.57
CA ALA A 115 -27.46 45.98 30.90
C ALA A 115 -28.46 46.34 32.02
N ASP A 116 -29.14 47.48 31.88
CA ASP A 116 -30.13 47.98 32.83
C ASP A 116 -31.38 47.08 32.89
N LEU A 117 -31.77 46.48 31.76
CA LEU A 117 -32.92 45.56 31.67
C LEU A 117 -32.78 44.35 32.58
N ASP A 118 -31.60 43.74 32.59
CA ASP A 118 -31.28 42.53 33.35
C ASP A 118 -30.48 42.82 34.63
N HIS A 119 -30.39 44.10 35.01
CA HIS A 119 -29.74 44.59 36.22
C HIS A 119 -28.30 44.08 36.42
N PHE A 120 -27.52 43.94 35.34
CA PHE A 120 -26.13 43.49 35.43
C PHE A 120 -25.16 44.63 35.10
N ASP A 121 -24.06 44.71 35.86
CA ASP A 121 -23.03 45.74 35.69
C ASP A 121 -21.75 45.10 35.10
N PRO A 122 -21.46 45.31 33.80
CA PRO A 122 -20.28 44.77 33.16
C PRO A 122 -18.97 45.31 33.76
N ALA A 123 -18.97 46.48 34.41
CA ALA A 123 -17.77 47.06 35.03
C ALA A 123 -17.34 46.33 36.33
N ARG A 124 -18.25 45.61 36.99
CA ARG A 124 -17.95 44.77 38.17
C ARG A 124 -17.37 43.40 37.81
N SER A 125 -17.16 43.14 36.53
CA SER A 125 -16.99 41.81 35.95
C SER A 125 -15.54 41.50 35.55
N SER A 126 -14.57 41.80 36.42
CA SER A 126 -13.15 41.53 36.14
C SER A 126 -12.79 40.04 36.17
N TYR A 127 -13.63 39.19 36.78
CA TYR A 127 -13.34 37.77 36.96
C TYR A 127 -14.42 36.80 36.46
N TYR A 128 -15.70 37.14 36.58
CA TYR A 128 -16.84 36.29 36.15
C TYR A 128 -17.89 37.11 35.39
N TRP A 129 -18.62 36.46 34.47
CA TRP A 129 -19.73 37.08 33.75
C TRP A 129 -20.98 37.10 34.65
N PRO A 130 -21.56 38.27 34.95
CA PRO A 130 -22.51 38.44 36.06
C PRO A 130 -23.93 37.97 35.74
N THR A 131 -24.20 37.55 34.50
CA THR A 131 -25.51 37.04 34.08
C THR A 131 -25.38 35.65 33.45
N GLY A 132 -26.25 34.72 33.85
CA GLY A 132 -26.41 33.43 33.16
C GLY A 132 -27.31 33.53 31.92
N SER A 133 -27.87 34.70 31.62
CA SER A 133 -28.80 34.90 30.50
C SER A 133 -28.05 34.96 29.18
N LEU A 134 -28.06 33.86 28.44
CA LEU A 134 -27.56 33.79 27.06
C LEU A 134 -28.24 34.84 26.15
N PRO A 135 -29.58 35.03 26.19
CA PRO A 135 -30.23 36.02 25.36
C PRO A 135 -29.73 37.45 25.61
N THR A 136 -29.48 37.81 26.88
CA THR A 136 -28.95 39.12 27.30
C THR A 136 -27.53 39.32 26.82
N THR A 137 -26.72 38.30 26.96
CA THR A 137 -25.31 38.31 26.53
C THR A 137 -25.21 38.55 25.02
N ILE A 138 -26.05 37.90 24.21
CA ILE A 138 -26.11 38.08 22.76
C ILE A 138 -26.45 39.55 22.40
N ALA A 139 -27.51 40.11 22.99
CA ALA A 139 -27.94 41.48 22.72
C ALA A 139 -26.89 42.51 23.16
N TYR A 140 -26.29 42.32 24.34
CA TYR A 140 -25.24 43.18 24.87
C TYR A 140 -23.99 43.17 23.97
N LEU A 141 -23.54 41.97 23.58
CA LEU A 141 -22.37 41.80 22.73
C LEU A 141 -22.60 42.44 21.36
N ARG A 142 -23.77 42.24 20.75
CA ARG A 142 -24.14 42.89 19.48
C ARG A 142 -24.06 44.43 19.59
N ALA A 143 -24.66 45.00 20.64
CA ALA A 143 -24.63 46.44 20.87
C ALA A 143 -23.21 46.97 21.10
N ARG A 144 -22.36 46.22 21.80
CA ARG A 144 -20.98 46.60 22.05
C ARG A 144 -20.11 46.57 20.81
N PHE A 145 -20.16 45.50 20.03
CA PHE A 145 -19.37 45.38 18.80
C PHE A 145 -19.75 46.46 17.78
N TYR A 146 -21.04 46.68 17.54
CA TYR A 146 -21.50 47.70 16.59
C TYR A 146 -21.43 49.15 17.11
N SER A 147 -21.12 49.35 18.40
CA SER A 147 -20.79 50.69 18.90
C SER A 147 -19.38 51.16 18.52
N GLY A 148 -18.57 50.30 17.89
CA GLY A 148 -17.16 50.58 17.60
C GLY A 148 -16.26 50.53 18.84
N ALA A 149 -16.60 49.68 19.82
CA ALA A 149 -15.82 49.55 21.05
C ALA A 149 -14.35 49.16 20.74
N PRO A 150 -13.36 49.67 21.50
CA PRO A 150 -11.95 49.42 21.23
C PRO A 150 -11.58 47.95 21.39
N SER A 151 -10.57 47.50 20.63
CA SER A 151 -10.16 46.10 20.58
C SER A 151 -9.77 45.50 21.94
N GLU A 152 -9.20 46.30 22.84
CA GLU A 152 -8.86 45.88 24.21
C GLU A 152 -10.10 45.49 25.03
N GLU A 153 -11.17 46.27 24.92
CA GLU A 153 -12.44 46.02 25.61
C GLU A 153 -13.12 44.76 25.07
N LEU A 154 -13.15 44.61 23.74
CA LEU A 154 -13.71 43.43 23.08
C LEU A 154 -12.91 42.16 23.41
N SER A 155 -11.58 42.27 23.51
CA SER A 155 -10.69 41.18 23.94
C SER A 155 -10.93 40.78 25.38
N HIS A 156 -11.13 41.74 26.28
CA HIS A 156 -11.51 41.48 27.66
C HIS A 156 -12.87 40.77 27.74
N LEU A 157 -13.87 41.22 26.97
CA LEU A 157 -15.18 40.56 26.90
C LEU A 157 -15.06 39.11 26.44
N LYS A 158 -14.28 38.83 25.39
CA LYS A 158 -13.99 37.45 24.95
C LYS A 158 -13.38 36.62 26.07
N GLN A 159 -12.39 37.14 26.78
CA GLN A 159 -11.71 36.42 27.87
C GLN A 159 -12.66 36.07 29.02
N VAL A 160 -13.53 37.00 29.43
CA VAL A 160 -14.49 36.78 30.52
C VAL A 160 -15.58 35.79 30.09
N LEU A 161 -16.16 35.98 28.89
CA LEU A 161 -17.25 35.15 28.39
C LEU A 161 -16.81 33.70 28.12
N SER A 162 -15.61 33.51 27.56
CA SER A 162 -15.08 32.17 27.25
C SER A 162 -14.90 31.27 28.49
N ARG A 163 -14.93 31.83 29.71
CA ARG A 163 -14.85 31.07 30.97
C ARG A 163 -16.17 30.42 31.38
N SER A 164 -17.29 30.96 30.92
CA SER A 164 -18.63 30.58 31.41
C SER A 164 -19.61 30.22 30.30
N MET A 165 -19.32 30.60 29.06
CA MET A 165 -20.21 30.39 27.91
C MET A 165 -19.44 29.99 26.65
N ASP A 166 -20.14 29.39 25.69
CA ASP A 166 -19.62 29.08 24.36
C ASP A 166 -19.50 30.36 23.52
N TRP A 167 -18.31 30.98 23.58
CA TRP A 167 -18.00 32.21 22.85
C TRP A 167 -18.28 32.12 21.34
N PRO A 168 -17.81 31.09 20.61
CA PRO A 168 -18.14 30.91 19.20
C PRO A 168 -19.64 30.98 18.91
N GLN A 169 -20.47 30.26 19.68
CA GLN A 169 -21.92 30.28 19.47
C GLN A 169 -22.55 31.65 19.73
N ILE A 170 -22.08 32.36 20.76
CA ILE A 170 -22.58 33.70 21.09
C ILE A 170 -22.26 34.69 19.98
N VAL A 171 -21.01 34.73 19.54
CA VAL A 171 -20.54 35.64 18.49
C VAL A 171 -21.30 35.42 17.20
N VAL A 172 -21.48 34.16 16.79
CA VAL A 172 -22.23 33.81 15.59
C VAL A 172 -23.66 34.34 15.68
N LYS A 173 -24.38 34.06 16.78
CA LYS A 173 -25.77 34.52 16.98
C LYS A 173 -25.89 36.04 17.15
N ALA A 174 -24.86 36.70 17.66
CA ALA A 174 -24.87 38.14 17.91
C ALA A 174 -24.51 38.95 16.67
N LEU A 175 -23.55 38.50 15.85
CA LEU A 175 -22.89 39.33 14.83
C LEU A 175 -22.97 38.76 13.41
N LEU A 176 -23.04 37.43 13.26
CA LEU A 176 -22.91 36.78 11.95
C LEU A 176 -24.24 36.23 11.42
N LEU A 177 -25.20 35.90 12.29
CA LEU A 177 -26.49 35.32 11.88
C LEU A 177 -27.70 36.08 12.48
N PRO A 178 -28.58 36.65 11.62
CA PRO A 178 -28.35 36.97 10.21
C PRO A 178 -27.22 37.99 10.02
N PHE A 179 -26.54 37.91 8.89
CA PHE A 179 -25.48 38.85 8.55
C PHE A 179 -26.05 40.14 7.96
N ASP A 180 -25.62 41.29 8.50
CA ASP A 180 -25.93 42.62 7.97
C ASP A 180 -24.64 43.39 7.71
N GLY A 181 -24.26 43.51 6.43
CA GLY A 181 -23.01 44.15 6.00
C GLY A 181 -22.83 45.58 6.52
N PRO A 182 -23.82 46.47 6.36
CA PRO A 182 -23.73 47.84 6.88
C PRO A 182 -23.51 47.90 8.39
N SER A 183 -24.27 47.14 9.21
CA SER A 183 -24.01 47.09 10.66
C SER A 183 -22.62 46.52 10.98
N PHE A 184 -22.17 45.52 10.21
CA PHE A 184 -20.86 44.89 10.39
C PHE A 184 -19.69 45.84 10.15
N GLU A 185 -19.86 46.85 9.30
CA GLU A 185 -18.83 47.87 9.05
C GLU A 185 -18.54 48.76 10.27
N HIS A 186 -19.46 48.85 11.24
CA HIS A 186 -19.25 49.58 12.50
C HIS A 186 -18.31 48.87 13.49
N ILE A 187 -18.00 47.59 13.27
CA ILE A 187 -17.07 46.85 14.13
C ILE A 187 -15.65 47.40 13.94
N GLU A 188 -14.92 47.50 15.05
CA GLU A 188 -13.50 47.85 15.05
C GLU A 188 -12.69 47.00 14.05
N PRO A 189 -11.79 47.60 13.23
CA PRO A 189 -11.17 46.93 12.09
C PRO A 189 -10.50 45.58 12.39
N THR A 190 -9.78 45.46 13.51
CA THR A 190 -9.08 44.22 13.90
C THR A 190 -10.08 43.09 14.11
N TRP A 191 -11.12 43.34 14.90
CA TRP A 191 -12.18 42.36 15.15
C TRP A 191 -13.00 42.06 13.90
N ARG A 192 -13.31 43.08 13.11
CA ARG A 192 -14.03 42.93 11.84
C ARG A 192 -13.30 41.97 10.90
N SER A 193 -11.99 42.14 10.75
CA SER A 193 -11.16 41.27 9.91
C SER A 193 -11.08 39.83 10.47
N GLN A 194 -10.93 39.67 11.78
CA GLN A 194 -10.88 38.34 12.41
C GLN A 194 -12.20 37.57 12.26
N LEU A 195 -13.34 38.24 12.46
CA LEU A 195 -14.67 37.63 12.33
C LEU A 195 -14.96 37.26 10.87
N ALA A 196 -14.64 38.14 9.93
CA ALA A 196 -14.77 37.85 8.51
C ALA A 196 -13.86 36.69 8.08
N TYR A 197 -12.61 36.66 8.53
CA TYR A 197 -11.68 35.55 8.27
C TYR A 197 -12.24 34.21 8.76
N GLN A 198 -12.72 34.16 10.01
CA GLN A 198 -13.31 32.95 10.57
C GLN A 198 -14.53 32.49 9.77
N ALA A 199 -15.41 33.41 9.36
CA ALA A 199 -16.56 33.09 8.54
C ALA A 199 -16.16 32.53 7.17
N VAL A 200 -15.23 33.17 6.45
CA VAL A 200 -14.77 32.73 5.12
C VAL A 200 -14.09 31.36 5.22
N VAL A 201 -13.19 31.15 6.18
CA VAL A 201 -12.55 29.84 6.40
C VAL A 201 -13.58 28.76 6.74
N THR A 202 -14.63 29.10 7.48
CA THR A 202 -15.74 28.18 7.79
C THR A 202 -16.48 27.77 6.52
N VAL A 203 -16.68 28.68 5.57
CA VAL A 203 -17.21 28.33 4.24
C VAL A 203 -16.26 27.38 3.51
N CYS A 204 -14.95 27.66 3.47
CA CYS A 204 -13.97 26.82 2.76
C CYS A 204 -13.84 25.40 3.34
N LEU A 205 -13.89 25.24 4.67
CA LEU A 205 -13.68 23.95 5.34
C LEU A 205 -14.96 23.13 5.52
N TYR A 206 -16.06 23.79 5.88
CA TYR A 206 -17.30 23.13 6.29
C TYR A 206 -18.46 23.32 5.31
N TRP A 207 -18.29 24.15 4.27
CA TRP A 207 -19.32 24.49 3.29
C TRP A 207 -20.62 24.95 3.96
N ALA A 208 -20.48 25.85 4.93
CA ALA A 208 -21.57 26.39 5.72
C ALA A 208 -22.20 27.62 5.01
N PRO A 209 -23.36 27.46 4.32
CA PRO A 209 -23.95 28.51 3.47
C PRO A 209 -24.37 29.75 4.25
N GLU A 210 -24.65 29.62 5.55
CA GLU A 210 -25.05 30.71 6.42
C GLU A 210 -23.95 31.79 6.57
N TYR A 211 -22.69 31.46 6.32
CA TYR A 211 -21.56 32.41 6.33
C TYR A 211 -21.25 33.00 4.95
N ARG A 212 -21.91 32.52 3.88
CA ARG A 212 -21.70 33.00 2.51
C ARG A 212 -21.93 34.52 2.36
N PRO A 213 -22.94 35.14 3.00
CA PRO A 213 -23.11 36.60 2.95
C PRO A 213 -21.90 37.38 3.48
N VAL A 214 -21.19 36.84 4.47
CA VAL A 214 -19.96 37.46 5.01
C VAL A 214 -18.84 37.43 3.97
N ALA A 215 -18.70 36.31 3.25
CA ALA A 215 -17.73 36.17 2.18
C ALA A 215 -18.04 37.07 0.98
N ASP A 216 -19.32 37.16 0.59
CA ASP A 216 -19.77 38.06 -0.48
C ASP A 216 -19.49 39.54 -0.10
N TRP A 217 -19.72 39.93 1.17
CA TRP A 217 -19.33 41.25 1.67
C TRP A 217 -17.81 41.46 1.63
N ALA A 218 -17.01 40.51 2.10
CA ALA A 218 -15.56 40.65 2.10
C ALA A 218 -14.98 40.75 0.68
N GLY A 219 -15.56 40.04 -0.30
CA GLY A 219 -15.22 40.17 -1.72
C GLY A 219 -15.62 41.51 -2.35
N GLU A 220 -16.73 42.12 -1.91
CA GLU A 220 -17.07 43.50 -2.28
C GLU A 220 -16.10 44.51 -1.66
N GLN A 221 -15.75 44.33 -0.38
CA GLN A 221 -14.77 45.19 0.29
C GLN A 221 -13.39 45.09 -0.34
N LEU A 222 -12.98 43.93 -0.85
CA LEU A 222 -11.70 43.80 -1.55
C LEU A 222 -11.63 44.70 -2.79
N ARG A 223 -12.76 44.89 -3.48
CA ARG A 223 -12.84 45.76 -4.66
C ARG A 223 -12.91 47.25 -4.31
N ARG A 224 -13.49 47.61 -3.16
CA ARG A 224 -13.66 49.02 -2.73
C ARG A 224 -12.53 49.54 -1.84
N HIS A 225 -12.08 48.71 -0.90
CA HIS A 225 -11.19 49.03 0.21
C HIS A 225 -10.29 47.82 0.53
N ALA A 226 -9.40 47.45 -0.40
CA ALA A 226 -8.49 46.31 -0.21
C ALA A 226 -7.62 46.42 1.05
N ASP A 227 -7.32 47.64 1.47
CA ASP A 227 -6.57 48.00 2.69
C ASP A 227 -7.31 47.64 3.99
N TRP A 228 -8.63 47.45 3.94
CA TRP A 228 -9.43 47.06 5.12
C TRP A 228 -9.32 45.58 5.47
N LEU A 229 -8.79 44.75 4.56
CA LEU A 229 -8.76 43.30 4.70
C LEU A 229 -7.36 42.84 5.08
N SER A 230 -7.26 42.08 6.19
CA SER A 230 -6.00 41.44 6.57
C SER A 230 -5.52 40.46 5.50
N GLU A 231 -4.21 40.21 5.47
CA GLU A 231 -3.61 39.21 4.58
C GLU A 231 -4.26 37.83 4.73
N ASP A 232 -4.52 37.39 5.96
CA ASP A 232 -5.20 36.12 6.26
C ASP A 232 -6.61 36.04 5.63
N LEU A 233 -7.38 37.14 5.70
CA LEU A 233 -8.72 37.21 5.12
C LEU A 233 -8.65 37.20 3.58
N ARG A 234 -7.70 37.93 3.00
CA ARG A 234 -7.47 37.91 1.55
C ARG A 234 -7.04 36.52 1.07
N LEU A 235 -6.17 35.82 1.80
CA LEU A 235 -5.81 34.43 1.54
C LEU A 235 -7.03 33.49 1.58
N ALA A 236 -7.88 33.61 2.60
CA ALA A 236 -9.10 32.82 2.71
C ALA A 236 -10.09 33.10 1.55
N LEU A 237 -10.19 34.36 1.11
CA LEU A 237 -10.97 34.74 -0.07
C LEU A 237 -10.38 34.16 -1.36
N ALA A 238 -9.06 34.16 -1.52
CA ALA A 238 -8.39 33.57 -2.68
C ALA A 238 -8.63 32.05 -2.76
N ASP A 239 -8.61 31.35 -1.63
CA ASP A 239 -8.97 29.94 -1.53
C ASP A 239 -10.46 29.71 -1.88
N LEU A 240 -11.37 30.50 -1.30
CA LEU A 240 -12.79 30.43 -1.63
C LEU A 240 -13.04 30.68 -3.12
N ALA A 241 -12.38 31.68 -3.71
CA ALA A 241 -12.46 32.02 -5.12
C ALA A 241 -11.93 30.87 -6.01
N THR A 242 -10.88 30.19 -5.55
CA THR A 242 -10.33 29.00 -6.23
C THR A 242 -11.33 27.85 -6.26
N GLN A 243 -11.97 27.56 -5.12
CA GLN A 243 -13.04 26.54 -5.04
C GLN A 243 -14.32 26.98 -5.78
N GLY A 244 -14.54 28.29 -5.87
CA GLY A 244 -15.62 28.98 -6.58
C GLY A 244 -15.43 29.07 -8.10
N ALA A 245 -14.23 28.76 -8.62
CA ALA A 245 -13.80 29.00 -9.99
C ALA A 245 -13.89 30.50 -10.44
N ASP A 246 -13.64 31.43 -9.51
CA ASP A 246 -13.58 32.88 -9.77
C ASP A 246 -12.11 33.33 -9.84
N SER A 247 -11.57 33.40 -11.06
CA SER A 247 -10.17 33.80 -11.28
C SER A 247 -9.94 35.28 -10.98
N GLU A 248 -10.91 36.15 -11.25
CA GLU A 248 -10.74 37.60 -11.05
C GLU A 248 -10.62 37.93 -9.57
N LEU A 249 -11.53 37.38 -8.75
CA LEU A 249 -11.49 37.57 -7.30
C LEU A 249 -10.23 36.95 -6.68
N ARG A 250 -9.80 35.78 -7.18
CA ARG A 250 -8.57 35.11 -6.73
C ARG A 250 -7.34 35.97 -6.97
N GLU A 251 -7.13 36.45 -8.20
CA GLU A 251 -5.95 37.28 -8.52
C GLU A 251 -5.98 38.59 -7.75
N ALA A 252 -7.15 39.23 -7.60
CA ALA A 252 -7.30 40.44 -6.80
C ALA A 252 -6.94 40.23 -5.31
N ALA A 253 -7.33 39.08 -4.74
CA ALA A 253 -7.05 38.76 -3.35
C ALA A 253 -5.58 38.44 -3.08
N LEU A 254 -4.86 37.94 -4.09
CA LEU A 254 -3.46 37.54 -3.99
C LEU A 254 -2.44 38.68 -4.15
N VAL A 255 -2.89 39.89 -4.49
CA VAL A 255 -2.00 41.05 -4.66
C VAL A 255 -1.24 41.33 -3.36
N GLY A 256 0.11 41.31 -3.44
CA GLY A 256 0.99 41.63 -2.31
C GLY A 256 1.12 40.53 -1.25
N ILE A 257 0.62 39.31 -1.51
CA ILE A 257 0.78 38.14 -0.65
C ILE A 257 2.11 37.43 -0.92
N GLU A 258 2.68 36.76 0.10
CA GLU A 258 3.89 35.94 -0.03
C GLU A 258 3.84 34.97 -1.23
N GLU A 259 4.96 34.91 -1.95
CA GLU A 259 5.07 34.19 -3.22
C GLU A 259 4.79 32.69 -3.06
N GLY A 260 5.23 32.06 -1.97
CA GLY A 260 4.99 30.63 -1.73
C GLY A 260 3.51 30.27 -1.54
N LEU A 261 2.73 31.07 -0.80
CA LEU A 261 1.29 30.82 -0.60
C LEU A 261 0.50 31.14 -1.87
N ARG A 262 0.85 32.24 -2.54
CA ARG A 262 0.30 32.61 -3.85
C ARG A 262 0.49 31.49 -4.87
N ALA A 263 1.70 30.93 -4.94
CA ALA A 263 2.00 29.79 -5.82
C ALA A 263 1.19 28.53 -5.45
N GLY A 264 0.99 28.26 -4.16
CA GLY A 264 0.16 27.14 -3.69
C GLY A 264 -1.31 27.25 -4.12
N ILE A 265 -1.90 28.45 -4.04
CA ILE A 265 -3.27 28.71 -4.49
C ILE A 265 -3.37 28.61 -6.02
N GLY A 266 -2.38 29.12 -6.75
CA GLY A 266 -2.30 28.93 -8.21
C GLY A 266 -2.20 27.45 -8.61
N ALA A 267 -1.41 26.65 -7.89
CA ALA A 267 -1.30 25.21 -8.11
C ALA A 267 -2.64 24.48 -7.86
N ALA A 268 -3.37 24.88 -6.81
CA ALA A 268 -4.70 24.36 -6.52
C ALA A 268 -5.69 24.61 -7.66
N ALA A 269 -5.69 25.84 -8.23
CA ALA A 269 -6.54 26.18 -9.36
C ALA A 269 -6.26 25.28 -10.58
N LEU A 270 -4.98 25.05 -10.93
CA LEU A 270 -4.60 24.16 -12.04
C LEU A 270 -5.13 22.74 -11.86
N VAL A 271 -5.05 22.20 -10.64
CA VAL A 271 -5.56 20.85 -10.33
C VAL A 271 -7.08 20.79 -10.44
N LEU A 272 -7.80 21.81 -9.94
CA LEU A 272 -9.26 21.88 -10.06
C LEU A 272 -9.75 22.07 -11.50
N ASP A 273 -8.91 22.62 -12.37
CA ASP A 273 -9.15 22.73 -13.82
C ASP A 273 -8.75 21.45 -14.59
N GLY A 274 -8.33 20.40 -13.91
CA GLY A 274 -7.95 19.12 -14.52
C GLY A 274 -6.54 19.11 -15.14
N GLN A 275 -5.73 20.14 -14.92
CA GLN A 275 -4.36 20.22 -15.42
C GLN A 275 -3.38 19.51 -14.45
N TRP A 276 -3.49 18.17 -14.36
CA TRP A 276 -2.82 17.37 -13.33
C TRP A 276 -1.28 17.52 -13.31
N GLN A 277 -0.63 17.46 -14.47
CA GLN A 277 0.85 17.55 -14.58
C GLN A 277 1.37 18.96 -14.26
N ALA A 278 0.71 19.99 -14.81
CA ALA A 278 1.05 21.38 -14.51
C ALA A 278 0.80 21.70 -13.03
N GLY A 279 -0.30 21.21 -12.47
CA GLY A 279 -0.64 21.32 -11.06
C GLY A 279 0.38 20.66 -10.15
N GLN A 280 0.84 19.44 -10.47
CA GLN A 280 1.92 18.78 -9.71
C GLN A 280 3.18 19.65 -9.68
N ALA A 281 3.67 20.08 -10.85
CA ALA A 281 4.90 20.88 -10.94
C ALA A 281 4.79 22.20 -10.16
N ALA A 282 3.63 22.86 -10.25
CA ALA A 282 3.33 24.07 -9.50
C ALA A 282 3.29 23.82 -7.98
N PHE A 283 2.68 22.71 -7.52
CA PHE A 283 2.67 22.35 -6.11
C PHE A 283 4.07 22.04 -5.58
N GLU A 284 4.90 21.30 -6.32
CA GLU A 284 6.28 21.01 -5.91
C GLU A 284 7.13 22.29 -5.79
N ALA A 285 6.95 23.23 -6.72
CA ALA A 285 7.58 24.55 -6.64
C ALA A 285 7.09 25.35 -5.42
N ALA A 286 5.77 25.39 -5.19
CA ALA A 286 5.16 26.07 -4.05
C ALA A 286 5.62 25.48 -2.71
N LEU A 287 5.63 24.14 -2.56
CA LEU A 287 6.08 23.47 -1.35
C LEU A 287 7.58 23.71 -1.07
N LYS A 288 8.41 23.72 -2.12
CA LYS A 288 9.83 24.05 -1.99
C LYS A 288 10.03 25.48 -1.50
N GLN A 289 9.28 26.42 -2.08
CA GLN A 289 9.31 27.84 -1.72
C GLN A 289 8.82 28.07 -0.28
N ARG A 290 7.68 27.49 0.11
CA ARG A 290 7.16 27.54 1.48
C ARG A 290 8.15 26.96 2.48
N LYS A 291 8.80 25.86 2.14
CA LYS A 291 9.83 25.26 2.99
C LYS A 291 11.01 26.21 3.24
N SER A 292 11.39 27.04 2.27
CA SER A 292 12.43 28.06 2.47
C SER A 292 11.95 29.28 3.26
N GLU A 293 10.66 29.64 3.17
CA GLU A 293 10.09 30.81 3.84
C GLU A 293 9.85 30.57 5.34
N ILE A 294 9.11 29.51 5.68
CA ILE A 294 8.67 29.25 7.07
C ILE A 294 9.46 28.15 7.78
N GLY A 295 10.29 27.39 7.05
CA GLY A 295 10.96 26.22 7.58
C GLY A 295 10.00 25.05 7.88
N GLY A 296 10.56 23.90 8.27
CA GLY A 296 9.78 22.71 8.62
C GLY A 296 9.42 21.81 7.43
N HIS A 297 8.59 20.80 7.70
CA HIS A 297 8.29 19.70 6.77
C HIS A 297 6.79 19.33 6.68
N LYS A 298 5.92 20.04 7.41
CA LYS A 298 4.49 19.72 7.55
C LYS A 298 3.68 21.03 7.59
N ASN A 299 2.42 20.99 7.15
CA ASN A 299 1.50 22.13 7.14
C ASN A 299 2.07 23.33 6.36
N LEU A 300 2.82 23.06 5.28
CA LEU A 300 3.42 24.12 4.45
C LEU A 300 2.37 24.92 3.68
N LEU A 301 1.22 24.28 3.40
CA LEU A 301 0.05 24.86 2.77
C LEU A 301 -1.21 24.56 3.62
N PRO A 302 -2.24 25.40 3.57
CA PRO A 302 -3.52 25.14 4.22
C PRO A 302 -4.17 23.83 3.78
N THR A 303 -4.84 23.14 4.70
CA THR A 303 -5.51 21.86 4.43
C THR A 303 -6.60 21.95 3.36
N THR A 304 -7.18 23.13 3.14
CA THR A 304 -8.17 23.38 2.08
C THR A 304 -7.62 23.18 0.66
N ILE A 305 -6.32 23.39 0.46
CA ILE A 305 -5.66 23.24 -0.84
C ILE A 305 -4.62 22.11 -0.88
N ALA A 306 -4.00 21.76 0.26
CA ALA A 306 -2.87 20.82 0.30
C ALA A 306 -3.21 19.41 -0.20
N TRP A 307 -4.47 18.97 -0.06
CA TRP A 307 -4.95 17.65 -0.50
C TRP A 307 -5.08 17.52 -2.03
N LEU A 308 -5.08 18.63 -2.76
CA LEU A 308 -5.07 18.62 -4.23
C LEU A 308 -3.71 18.16 -4.79
N TYR A 309 -2.62 18.32 -4.02
CA TYR A 309 -1.32 17.81 -4.43
C TYR A 309 -1.30 16.27 -4.56
N PRO A 310 -1.65 15.46 -3.54
CA PRO A 310 -1.72 14.03 -3.72
C PRO A 310 -2.75 13.62 -4.77
N LEU A 311 -3.87 14.35 -4.93
CA LEU A 311 -4.83 14.10 -6.01
C LEU A 311 -4.17 14.19 -7.40
N SER A 312 -3.36 15.23 -7.65
CA SER A 312 -2.60 15.39 -8.90
C SER A 312 -1.59 14.28 -9.18
N LEU A 313 -1.08 13.63 -8.13
CA LEU A 313 -0.20 12.46 -8.22
C LEU A 313 -0.99 11.17 -8.47
N LEU A 314 -2.16 10.99 -7.84
CA LEU A 314 -3.05 9.85 -8.09
C LEU A 314 -3.53 9.80 -9.55
N ALA A 315 -3.79 10.97 -10.14
CA ALA A 315 -4.21 11.13 -11.53
C ALA A 315 -3.22 10.54 -12.55
N GLN A 316 -1.94 10.42 -12.18
CA GLN A 316 -0.89 9.97 -13.09
C GLN A 316 -0.60 8.46 -13.02
N THR A 317 -1.20 7.77 -12.05
CA THR A 317 -1.22 6.30 -11.89
C THR A 317 0.13 5.55 -11.88
N THR A 318 1.28 6.21 -11.98
CA THR A 318 2.59 5.54 -11.92
C THR A 318 3.01 5.19 -10.49
N PRO A 319 3.72 4.06 -10.27
CA PRO A 319 4.18 3.67 -8.94
C PRO A 319 4.98 4.76 -8.22
N ARG A 320 5.81 5.51 -8.97
CA ARG A 320 6.63 6.61 -8.41
C ARG A 320 5.77 7.76 -7.87
N HIS A 321 4.72 8.16 -8.59
CA HIS A 321 3.82 9.21 -8.13
C HIS A 321 2.98 8.75 -6.93
N LEU A 322 2.54 7.49 -6.92
CA LEU A 322 1.85 6.90 -5.76
C LEU A 322 2.73 6.86 -4.52
N GLU A 323 4.00 6.49 -4.64
CA GLU A 323 4.93 6.54 -3.50
C GLU A 323 5.19 7.95 -2.98
N LEU A 324 5.28 8.93 -3.88
CA LEU A 324 5.41 10.34 -3.52
C LEU A 324 4.17 10.85 -2.78
N ALA A 325 2.98 10.54 -3.29
CA ALA A 325 1.70 10.88 -2.67
C ALA A 325 1.58 10.25 -1.27
N ARG A 326 1.97 8.98 -1.13
CA ARG A 326 1.98 8.28 0.16
C ARG A 326 2.91 8.97 1.17
N ARG A 327 4.12 9.34 0.75
CA ARG A 327 5.10 10.04 1.61
C ARG A 327 4.56 11.40 2.07
N PHE A 328 3.93 12.14 1.17
CA PHE A 328 3.29 13.42 1.50
C PHE A 328 2.17 13.23 2.53
N CYS A 329 1.23 12.30 2.30
CA CYS A 329 0.12 12.02 3.22
C CYS A 329 0.61 11.55 4.61
N ALA A 330 1.65 10.70 4.65
CA ALA A 330 2.26 10.28 5.92
C ALA A 330 2.96 11.44 6.66
N GLY A 331 3.60 12.34 5.90
CA GLY A 331 4.20 13.57 6.44
C GLY A 331 3.16 14.49 7.08
N GLU A 332 2.06 14.74 6.37
CA GLU A 332 0.93 15.54 6.87
C GLU A 332 0.21 14.86 8.04
N ALA A 333 0.10 13.53 8.05
CA ALA A 333 -0.41 12.79 9.22
C ALA A 333 0.53 12.87 10.44
N GLY A 334 1.82 13.18 10.23
CA GLY A 334 2.84 13.22 11.27
C GLY A 334 3.24 11.83 11.82
N LYS A 335 2.82 10.75 11.14
CA LYS A 335 3.12 9.36 11.52
C LYS A 335 3.50 8.57 10.27
N ARG A 336 4.50 7.69 10.39
CA ARG A 336 4.94 6.82 9.27
C ARG A 336 3.85 5.83 8.83
N ASP A 337 3.03 5.38 9.77
CA ASP A 337 1.90 4.49 9.57
C ASP A 337 0.65 5.07 10.26
N PRO A 338 -0.05 6.02 9.60
CA PRO A 338 -1.24 6.66 10.15
C PRO A 338 -2.46 5.73 10.14
N SER A 339 -3.42 5.97 11.04
CA SER A 339 -4.63 5.15 11.09
C SER A 339 -5.46 5.35 9.82
N PRO A 340 -5.99 4.30 9.19
CA PRO A 340 -6.91 4.41 8.04
C PRO A 340 -8.19 5.23 8.33
N HIS A 341 -8.51 5.43 9.62
CA HIS A 341 -9.65 6.23 10.06
C HIS A 341 -9.30 7.72 10.29
N ASP A 342 -8.03 8.09 10.25
CA ASP A 342 -7.59 9.49 10.28
C ASP A 342 -7.70 10.09 8.86
N SER A 343 -7.97 11.40 8.72
CA SER A 343 -8.17 12.07 7.42
C SER A 343 -7.04 11.78 6.43
N TRP A 344 -5.79 12.11 6.77
CA TRP A 344 -4.61 11.81 5.93
C TRP A 344 -4.21 10.33 5.93
N GLY A 345 -4.61 9.58 6.96
CA GLY A 345 -4.32 8.15 7.01
C GLY A 345 -5.19 7.33 6.07
N ARG A 346 -6.41 7.77 5.79
CA ARG A 346 -7.27 7.21 4.73
C ARG A 346 -6.60 7.30 3.36
N TRP A 347 -5.99 8.44 3.04
CA TRP A 347 -5.21 8.61 1.81
C TRP A 347 -4.03 7.63 1.74
N ALA A 348 -3.21 7.58 2.79
CA ALA A 348 -2.07 6.67 2.85
C ALA A 348 -2.49 5.19 2.70
N HIS A 349 -3.58 4.79 3.37
CA HIS A 349 -4.13 3.44 3.29
C HIS A 349 -4.66 3.11 1.88
N ALA A 350 -5.42 4.01 1.25
CA ALA A 350 -5.88 3.82 -0.14
C ALA A 350 -4.71 3.60 -1.10
N ILE A 351 -3.65 4.40 -0.97
CA ILE A 351 -2.45 4.28 -1.79
C ILE A 351 -1.72 2.96 -1.51
N ASP A 352 -1.60 2.55 -0.24
CA ASP A 352 -0.97 1.28 0.13
C ASP A 352 -1.75 0.06 -0.39
N VAL A 353 -3.08 0.15 -0.49
CA VAL A 353 -3.90 -0.89 -1.13
C VAL A 353 -3.59 -0.98 -2.63
N ARG A 354 -3.56 0.16 -3.35
CA ARG A 354 -3.23 0.17 -4.80
C ARG A 354 -1.80 -0.27 -5.10
N LEU A 355 -0.85 -0.02 -4.20
CA LEU A 355 0.53 -0.50 -4.29
C LEU A 355 0.69 -1.98 -3.88
N GLY A 356 -0.38 -2.67 -3.48
CA GLY A 356 -0.33 -4.05 -3.01
C GLY A 356 0.44 -4.22 -1.68
N LYS A 357 0.59 -3.14 -0.91
CA LYS A 357 1.31 -3.10 0.38
C LYS A 357 0.40 -3.44 1.57
N ALA A 358 -0.90 -3.23 1.47
CA ALA A 358 -1.87 -3.51 2.52
C ALA A 358 -3.20 -4.08 1.98
N PRO A 359 -3.90 -4.96 2.73
CA PRO A 359 -5.26 -5.37 2.39
C PRO A 359 -6.26 -4.23 2.61
N ILE A 360 -7.34 -4.20 1.84
CA ILE A 360 -8.37 -3.17 1.98
C ILE A 360 -9.11 -3.29 3.33
N LYS A 361 -9.23 -2.16 4.03
CA LYS A 361 -10.05 -2.00 5.24
C LYS A 361 -11.30 -1.24 4.85
N ARG A 362 -12.36 -1.97 4.50
CA ARG A 362 -13.58 -1.40 3.92
C ARG A 362 -14.26 -0.38 4.82
N THR A 363 -14.18 -0.56 6.14
CA THR A 363 -14.73 0.39 7.14
C THR A 363 -14.14 1.80 7.05
N ALA A 364 -12.97 1.99 6.45
CA ALA A 364 -12.37 3.31 6.24
C ALA A 364 -13.00 4.09 5.07
N PHE A 365 -13.74 3.40 4.19
CA PHE A 365 -14.34 3.92 2.96
C PHE A 365 -15.86 3.69 2.90
N ARG A 366 -16.52 3.48 4.05
CA ARG A 366 -17.99 3.42 4.14
C ARG A 366 -18.58 4.81 4.39
N ALA A 367 -19.83 5.00 3.97
CA ALA A 367 -20.60 6.20 4.26
C ALA A 367 -20.77 6.39 5.77
N VAL A 368 -20.74 7.65 6.20
CA VAL A 368 -21.06 8.01 7.58
C VAL A 368 -22.58 8.04 7.70
N GLU A 369 -23.14 7.33 8.69
CA GLU A 369 -24.60 7.17 8.88
C GLU A 369 -25.33 8.50 9.12
N GLU A 370 -24.63 9.54 9.62
CA GLU A 370 -25.16 10.89 9.77
C GLU A 370 -24.20 11.93 9.15
N PRO A 371 -24.47 12.45 7.94
CA PRO A 371 -23.68 13.51 7.34
C PRO A 371 -23.86 14.81 8.13
N SER A 372 -22.94 15.10 9.06
CA SER A 372 -22.89 16.37 9.78
C SER A 372 -21.97 17.37 9.06
N ALA A 373 -22.29 18.67 9.16
CA ALA A 373 -21.50 19.75 8.58
C ALA A 373 -20.02 19.77 9.05
N ARG A 374 -19.67 19.05 10.12
CA ARG A 374 -18.31 18.99 10.66
C ARG A 374 -17.34 18.11 9.85
N TRP A 375 -17.84 17.30 8.90
CA TRP A 375 -17.03 16.30 8.18
C TRP A 375 -17.18 16.37 6.65
N THR A 376 -17.57 17.52 6.08
CA THR A 376 -17.84 17.64 4.64
C THR A 376 -16.62 17.36 3.76
N LEU A 377 -15.45 17.91 4.10
CA LEU A 377 -14.21 17.65 3.36
C LEU A 377 -13.73 16.19 3.53
N ASP A 378 -13.83 15.63 4.74
CA ASP A 378 -13.47 14.23 5.01
C ASP A 378 -14.38 13.25 4.26
N ALA A 379 -15.67 13.55 4.16
CA ALA A 379 -16.65 12.77 3.40
C ALA A 379 -16.34 12.83 1.90
N LEU A 380 -16.01 14.02 1.37
CA LEU A 380 -15.55 14.16 -0.01
C LEU A 380 -14.28 13.32 -0.29
N TRP A 381 -13.30 13.36 0.61
CA TRP A 381 -12.09 12.54 0.48
C TRP A 381 -12.41 11.05 0.48
N ALA A 382 -13.32 10.59 1.33
CA ALA A 382 -13.74 9.20 1.35
C ALA A 382 -14.40 8.78 0.02
N ILE A 383 -15.28 9.61 -0.53
CA ILE A 383 -15.95 9.37 -1.81
C ILE A 383 -14.94 9.34 -2.98
N LEU A 384 -14.03 10.32 -3.04
CA LEU A 384 -13.00 10.39 -4.08
C LEU A 384 -12.06 9.17 -4.04
N LEU A 385 -11.63 8.76 -2.85
CA LEU A 385 -10.75 7.61 -2.68
C LEU A 385 -11.49 6.29 -2.94
N ALA A 386 -12.76 6.18 -2.57
CA ALA A 386 -13.59 5.01 -2.90
C ALA A 386 -13.76 4.87 -4.42
N ALA A 387 -14.06 5.98 -5.11
CA ALA A 387 -14.13 6.02 -6.58
C ALA A 387 -12.79 5.62 -7.21
N TRP A 388 -11.67 6.13 -6.69
CA TRP A 388 -10.33 5.83 -7.20
C TRP A 388 -9.88 4.38 -6.94
N LEU A 389 -10.26 3.78 -5.80
CA LEU A 389 -9.99 2.37 -5.48
C LEU A 389 -10.80 1.41 -6.36
N GLY A 390 -12.00 1.83 -6.77
CA GLY A 390 -12.91 1.07 -7.61
C GLY A 390 -14.00 0.34 -6.83
N ARG A 391 -15.21 0.32 -7.40
CA ARG A 391 -16.44 -0.23 -6.80
C ARG A 391 -16.31 -1.67 -6.27
N GLU A 392 -15.59 -2.52 -7.01
CA GLU A 392 -15.43 -3.94 -6.68
C GLU A 392 -14.54 -4.18 -5.46
N MET A 393 -13.55 -3.31 -5.24
CA MET A 393 -12.66 -3.44 -4.08
C MET A 393 -13.35 -2.98 -2.80
N VAL A 394 -14.17 -1.92 -2.88
CA VAL A 394 -14.83 -1.31 -1.72
C VAL A 394 -16.08 -2.10 -1.31
N ALA A 395 -16.80 -2.72 -2.24
CA ALA A 395 -17.97 -3.55 -1.96
C ALA A 395 -17.61 -4.88 -1.26
N GLU A 396 -18.54 -5.39 -0.43
CA GLU A 396 -18.40 -6.72 0.21
C GLU A 396 -19.02 -7.86 -0.60
N ALA A 397 -20.14 -7.62 -1.30
CA ALA A 397 -20.88 -8.66 -2.03
C ALA A 397 -21.56 -8.16 -3.32
N ASP A 398 -22.08 -6.92 -3.33
CA ASP A 398 -22.72 -6.31 -4.50
C ASP A 398 -21.91 -5.08 -4.99
N PRO A 399 -21.37 -5.10 -6.22
CA PRO A 399 -20.66 -3.96 -6.80
C PRO A 399 -21.51 -2.68 -6.88
N ALA A 400 -22.84 -2.74 -6.78
CA ALA A 400 -23.74 -1.57 -6.75
C ALA A 400 -23.95 -0.99 -5.33
N ALA A 401 -23.60 -1.74 -4.27
CA ALA A 401 -23.82 -1.33 -2.89
C ALA A 401 -23.14 0.02 -2.51
N PRO A 402 -21.90 0.32 -2.93
CA PRO A 402 -21.27 1.60 -2.60
C PRO A 402 -22.03 2.81 -3.16
N ALA A 403 -22.60 2.70 -4.37
CA ALA A 403 -23.38 3.78 -4.97
C ALA A 403 -24.68 4.07 -4.19
N SER A 404 -25.33 3.03 -3.67
CA SER A 404 -26.51 3.20 -2.80
C SER A 404 -26.15 3.74 -1.40
N GLU A 405 -25.05 3.28 -0.81
CA GLU A 405 -24.60 3.71 0.52
C GLU A 405 -24.21 5.20 0.54
N TRP A 406 -23.57 5.69 -0.52
CA TRP A 406 -23.09 7.07 -0.58
C TRP A 406 -24.14 8.08 -1.06
N ARG A 407 -25.29 7.64 -1.59
CA ARG A 407 -26.26 8.53 -2.27
C ARG A 407 -26.75 9.69 -1.40
N GLU A 408 -27.19 9.42 -0.18
CA GLU A 408 -27.68 10.46 0.73
C GLU A 408 -26.57 11.46 1.11
N THR A 409 -25.35 10.96 1.31
CA THR A 409 -24.19 11.80 1.62
C THR A 409 -23.82 12.67 0.42
N ILE A 410 -23.80 12.12 -0.80
CA ILE A 410 -23.51 12.87 -2.03
C ILE A 410 -24.57 13.96 -2.26
N GLU A 411 -25.85 13.66 -2.10
CA GLU A 411 -26.93 14.65 -2.22
C GLU A 411 -26.83 15.75 -1.16
N PHE A 412 -26.46 15.41 0.07
CA PHE A 412 -26.19 16.39 1.11
C PHE A 412 -25.01 17.31 0.73
N LEU A 413 -23.86 16.74 0.36
CA LEU A 413 -22.67 17.51 -0.03
C LEU A 413 -22.94 18.38 -1.25
N ARG A 414 -23.66 17.86 -2.26
CA ARG A 414 -24.07 18.62 -3.45
C ARG A 414 -24.90 19.84 -3.10
N ARG A 415 -25.89 19.70 -2.21
CA ARG A 415 -26.70 20.85 -1.72
C ARG A 415 -25.85 21.89 -1.02
N GLN A 416 -24.90 21.49 -0.16
CA GLN A 416 -23.99 22.41 0.52
C GLN A 416 -23.08 23.15 -0.49
N LEU A 417 -22.46 22.42 -1.42
CA LEU A 417 -21.59 22.99 -2.45
C LEU A 417 -22.33 23.99 -3.36
N GLN A 418 -23.58 23.68 -3.74
CA GLN A 418 -24.43 24.58 -4.52
C GLN A 418 -24.80 25.84 -3.72
N ALA A 419 -25.24 25.68 -2.47
CA ALA A 419 -25.59 26.80 -1.61
C ALA A 419 -24.37 27.71 -1.33
N CYS A 420 -23.17 27.13 -1.22
CA CYS A 420 -21.92 27.84 -1.09
C CYS A 420 -21.31 28.31 -2.42
N ARG A 421 -21.93 28.08 -3.58
CA ARG A 421 -21.44 28.40 -4.94
C ARG A 421 -19.99 27.92 -5.19
N LEU A 422 -19.74 26.62 -4.99
CA LEU A 422 -18.44 25.96 -5.13
C LEU A 422 -18.40 24.94 -6.30
N PRO A 423 -18.51 25.40 -7.56
CA PRO A 423 -18.66 24.53 -8.72
C PRO A 423 -17.42 23.66 -9.00
N ALA A 424 -16.21 24.08 -8.61
CA ALA A 424 -15.00 23.27 -8.84
C ALA A 424 -15.03 21.97 -8.03
N LEU A 425 -15.42 22.05 -6.75
CA LEU A 425 -15.58 20.88 -5.90
C LEU A 425 -16.81 20.04 -6.30
N GLN A 426 -17.87 20.69 -6.77
CA GLN A 426 -19.05 19.98 -7.28
C GLN A 426 -18.68 19.09 -8.49
N ARG A 427 -17.84 19.57 -9.42
CA ARG A 427 -17.33 18.77 -10.55
C ARG A 427 -16.59 17.51 -10.08
N LEU A 428 -15.78 17.61 -9.03
CA LEU A 428 -15.08 16.46 -8.45
C LEU A 428 -16.04 15.46 -7.80
N LEU A 429 -17.06 15.95 -7.08
CA LEU A 429 -18.08 15.12 -6.46
C LEU A 429 -18.92 14.37 -7.52
N ASP A 430 -19.39 15.08 -8.55
CA ASP A 430 -20.20 14.51 -9.63
C ASP A 430 -19.38 13.49 -10.45
N GLY A 431 -18.08 13.73 -10.66
CA GLY A 431 -17.18 12.76 -11.29
C GLY A 431 -16.97 11.49 -10.46
N ALA A 432 -16.84 11.63 -9.14
CA ALA A 432 -16.71 10.49 -8.23
C ALA A 432 -18.01 9.67 -8.15
N GLU A 433 -19.17 10.33 -8.10
CA GLU A 433 -20.49 9.68 -8.17
C GLU A 433 -20.63 8.89 -9.47
N ALA A 434 -20.27 9.47 -10.62
CA ALA A 434 -20.31 8.77 -11.90
C ALA A 434 -19.50 7.47 -11.88
N VAL A 435 -18.26 7.51 -11.35
CA VAL A 435 -17.41 6.30 -11.22
C VAL A 435 -18.03 5.26 -10.28
N LEU A 436 -18.58 5.69 -9.14
CA LEU A 436 -19.22 4.79 -8.18
C LEU A 436 -20.48 4.14 -8.75
N ASP A 437 -21.24 4.86 -9.57
CA ASP A 437 -22.39 4.35 -10.34
C ASP A 437 -21.97 3.42 -11.50
N GLY A 438 -20.68 3.34 -11.81
CA GLY A 438 -20.17 2.60 -12.99
C GLY A 438 -20.43 3.32 -14.32
N ARG A 439 -20.71 4.62 -14.30
CA ARG A 439 -20.78 5.49 -15.47
C ARG A 439 -19.37 6.01 -15.82
N ASP A 440 -19.20 6.46 -17.07
CA ASP A 440 -17.96 7.14 -17.44
C ASP A 440 -17.88 8.52 -16.76
N PRO A 441 -16.75 8.85 -16.11
CA PRO A 441 -16.57 10.16 -15.49
C PRO A 441 -16.42 11.25 -16.57
N PRO A 442 -16.63 12.53 -16.20
CA PRO A 442 -16.40 13.65 -17.10
C PRO A 442 -14.96 13.69 -17.63
N GLU A 443 -14.81 14.23 -18.85
CA GLU A 443 -13.50 14.35 -19.49
C GLU A 443 -12.52 15.14 -18.61
N GLY A 444 -11.30 14.60 -18.48
CA GLY A 444 -10.27 15.20 -17.63
C GLY A 444 -10.35 14.84 -16.14
N PHE A 445 -11.30 14.01 -15.69
CA PHE A 445 -11.34 13.50 -14.32
C PHE A 445 -10.12 12.61 -14.00
N PHE A 446 -9.68 12.59 -12.74
CA PHE A 446 -8.44 11.91 -12.31
C PHE A 446 -8.53 10.37 -12.28
N VAL A 447 -9.73 9.81 -12.47
CA VAL A 447 -9.95 8.35 -12.60
C VAL A 447 -10.33 8.05 -14.04
N ALA A 448 -9.63 7.11 -14.67
CA ALA A 448 -9.97 6.67 -16.02
C ALA A 448 -11.33 5.93 -16.05
N GLY A 449 -12.12 6.14 -17.10
CA GLY A 449 -13.42 5.47 -17.30
C GLY A 449 -13.31 3.95 -17.35
N ALA A 450 -14.45 3.25 -17.21
CA ALA A 450 -14.49 1.79 -17.06
C ALA A 450 -13.79 1.05 -18.23
N GLY A 451 -13.77 1.65 -19.42
CA GLY A 451 -13.08 1.12 -20.61
C GLY A 451 -11.55 1.24 -20.63
N GLN A 452 -10.92 1.93 -19.66
CA GLN A 452 -9.47 2.15 -19.59
C GLN A 452 -8.81 1.57 -18.31
N GLN A 453 -9.58 1.19 -17.29
CA GLN A 453 -9.05 0.62 -16.04
C GLN A 453 -8.20 -0.64 -16.26
N TRP A 454 -8.52 -1.46 -17.26
CA TRP A 454 -7.70 -2.60 -17.64
C TRP A 454 -6.33 -2.18 -18.20
N ARG A 455 -6.22 -1.02 -18.88
CA ARG A 455 -4.93 -0.48 -19.33
C ARG A 455 -4.10 0.04 -18.17
N ASP A 456 -4.69 0.66 -17.16
CA ASP A 456 -3.96 1.10 -15.96
C ASP A 456 -3.47 -0.10 -15.12
N ILE A 457 -4.29 -1.14 -14.98
CA ILE A 457 -3.89 -2.40 -14.36
C ILE A 457 -2.79 -3.06 -15.20
N LEU A 458 -2.89 -3.05 -16.53
CA LEU A 458 -1.83 -3.55 -17.39
C LEU A 458 -0.56 -2.68 -17.36
N ILE A 459 -0.63 -1.36 -17.23
CA ILE A 459 0.53 -0.47 -17.07
C ILE A 459 1.18 -0.71 -15.71
N ALA A 460 0.40 -0.91 -14.65
CA ALA A 460 0.90 -1.30 -13.34
C ALA A 460 1.55 -2.69 -13.37
N LEU A 461 0.93 -3.66 -14.05
CA LEU A 461 1.48 -5.00 -14.26
C LEU A 461 2.69 -5.00 -15.21
N GLN A 462 2.75 -4.13 -16.21
CA GLN A 462 3.89 -3.95 -17.12
C GLN A 462 5.04 -3.23 -16.42
N ALA A 463 4.76 -2.30 -15.50
CA ALA A 463 5.76 -1.72 -14.61
C ALA A 463 6.33 -2.75 -13.61
N LEU A 464 5.55 -3.78 -13.26
CA LEU A 464 6.02 -4.96 -12.51
C LEU A 464 6.75 -5.98 -13.41
N GLY A 465 6.52 -5.92 -14.73
CA GLY A 465 7.08 -6.82 -15.75
C GLY A 465 8.27 -6.28 -16.53
N GLY A 466 8.81 -5.11 -16.14
CA GLY A 466 10.08 -4.64 -16.68
C GLY A 466 11.17 -5.68 -16.41
N THR A 467 11.76 -6.24 -17.48
CA THR A 467 12.99 -7.03 -17.42
C THR A 467 13.95 -6.34 -16.46
N PRO A 468 14.50 -7.03 -15.43
CA PRO A 468 15.57 -6.46 -14.64
C PRO A 468 16.67 -6.08 -15.63
N GLN A 469 16.86 -4.79 -15.88
CA GLN A 469 18.15 -4.33 -16.38
C GLN A 469 19.17 -4.85 -15.36
N PRO A 470 20.28 -5.46 -15.82
CA PRO A 470 21.33 -5.84 -14.90
C PRO A 470 21.68 -4.58 -14.10
N PRO A 471 21.66 -4.63 -12.76
CA PRO A 471 22.02 -3.46 -11.97
C PRO A 471 23.36 -2.98 -12.48
N SER A 472 23.45 -1.70 -12.86
CA SER A 472 24.75 -1.09 -13.12
C SER A 472 25.61 -1.41 -11.90
N ALA A 473 26.83 -1.90 -12.13
CA ALA A 473 27.77 -2.30 -11.10
C ALA A 473 27.92 -1.23 -10.00
N GLY A 474 27.08 -1.35 -8.98
CA GLY A 474 27.12 -0.66 -7.71
C GLY A 474 27.04 -1.77 -6.68
N GLY A 475 28.20 -2.27 -6.28
CA GLY A 475 28.30 -3.44 -5.42
C GLY A 475 27.67 -3.17 -4.05
N ASP A 476 26.51 -3.76 -3.79
CA ASP A 476 26.04 -3.89 -2.43
C ASP A 476 26.96 -4.87 -1.69
N SER A 477 27.59 -4.32 -0.65
CA SER A 477 28.61 -5.00 0.16
C SER A 477 28.02 -5.95 1.20
N SER A 478 26.70 -6.25 1.17
CA SER A 478 26.02 -7.12 2.14
C SER A 478 24.81 -7.88 1.55
N ARG A 479 24.67 -9.17 1.86
CA ARG A 479 23.50 -10.02 1.56
C ARG A 479 22.95 -10.68 2.83
N VAL A 480 21.66 -11.02 2.85
CA VAL A 480 21.03 -11.79 3.94
C VAL A 480 20.98 -13.27 3.56
N VAL A 481 21.27 -14.14 4.53
CA VAL A 481 21.21 -15.60 4.44
C VAL A 481 20.29 -16.09 5.55
N TRP A 482 19.33 -16.96 5.22
CA TRP A 482 18.37 -17.49 6.18
C TRP A 482 18.80 -18.88 6.63
N GLU A 483 19.08 -19.03 7.92
CA GLU A 483 19.44 -20.31 8.54
C GLU A 483 18.19 -20.97 9.13
N ILE A 484 17.90 -22.19 8.66
CA ILE A 484 16.77 -23.01 9.11
C ILE A 484 17.30 -24.11 10.04
N GLU A 485 16.70 -24.22 11.22
CA GLU A 485 16.94 -25.33 12.14
C GLU A 485 15.74 -26.29 12.12
N ILE A 486 15.99 -27.55 11.73
CA ILE A 486 14.96 -28.60 11.65
C ILE A 486 15.24 -29.74 12.63
N SER A 487 14.18 -30.32 13.20
CA SER A 487 14.27 -31.51 14.05
C SER A 487 14.38 -32.79 13.21
N ARG A 488 14.73 -33.92 13.86
CA ARG A 488 14.78 -35.25 13.22
C ARG A 488 13.43 -35.71 12.62
N HIS A 489 12.31 -35.08 12.99
CA HIS A 489 10.97 -35.38 12.50
C HIS A 489 10.42 -34.26 11.57
N GLY A 490 11.29 -33.39 11.05
CA GLY A 490 10.90 -32.34 10.11
C GLY A 490 10.14 -31.17 10.75
N GLU A 491 10.32 -30.96 12.06
CA GLU A 491 9.76 -29.80 12.77
C GLU A 491 10.69 -28.59 12.61
N LEU A 492 10.13 -27.44 12.21
CA LEU A 492 10.87 -26.18 12.24
C LEU A 492 11.08 -25.76 13.69
N ARG A 493 12.35 -25.71 14.13
CA ARG A 493 12.74 -25.33 15.49
C ARG A 493 13.02 -23.84 15.58
N ASP A 494 13.75 -23.31 14.61
CA ASP A 494 14.20 -21.92 14.61
C ASP A 494 14.49 -21.44 13.19
N LEU A 495 14.42 -20.13 12.99
CA LEU A 495 14.71 -19.47 11.73
C LEU A 495 15.43 -18.14 11.98
N LYS A 496 16.70 -18.06 11.56
CA LYS A 496 17.58 -16.91 11.86
C LYS A 496 18.05 -16.20 10.61
N PRO A 497 17.92 -14.87 10.53
CA PRO A 497 18.59 -14.10 9.49
C PRO A 497 20.06 -13.86 9.86
N LEU A 498 20.94 -14.10 8.90
CA LEU A 498 22.38 -13.87 8.98
C LEU A 498 22.78 -12.86 7.90
N GLU A 499 23.69 -11.94 8.21
CA GLU A 499 24.25 -10.97 7.26
C GLU A 499 25.64 -11.45 6.81
N GLN A 500 25.88 -11.51 5.51
CA GLN A 500 27.19 -11.74 4.90
C GLN A 500 27.65 -10.51 4.15
N LYS A 501 28.86 -10.02 4.46
CA LYS A 501 29.46 -8.87 3.77
C LYS A 501 30.48 -9.30 2.73
N ARG A 502 30.52 -8.63 1.58
CA ARG A 502 31.46 -8.94 0.50
C ARG A 502 32.83 -8.31 0.79
N GLY A 503 33.86 -9.16 0.95
CA GLY A 503 35.26 -8.73 1.04
C GLY A 503 35.92 -8.58 -0.34
N GLN A 504 37.21 -8.21 -0.38
CA GLN A 504 37.94 -7.94 -1.63
C GLN A 504 38.09 -9.15 -2.59
N ARG A 505 37.92 -10.39 -2.11
CA ARG A 505 37.98 -11.62 -2.94
C ARG A 505 36.89 -12.66 -2.67
N ALA A 506 36.20 -12.62 -1.53
CA ALA A 506 35.16 -13.61 -1.18
C ALA A 506 34.11 -13.02 -0.22
N TRP A 507 32.95 -13.69 -0.10
CA TRP A 507 31.93 -13.39 0.93
C TRP A 507 32.46 -13.73 2.33
N GLY A 508 32.28 -12.82 3.28
CA GLY A 508 32.67 -13.03 4.68
C GLY A 508 31.72 -13.99 5.43
N ARG A 509 32.16 -14.50 6.58
CA ARG A 509 31.35 -15.40 7.42
C ARG A 509 30.01 -14.78 7.81
N PRO A 510 28.89 -15.55 7.78
CA PRO A 510 27.58 -15.05 8.21
C PRO A 510 27.61 -14.58 9.67
N ARG A 511 26.99 -13.43 9.95
CA ARG A 511 26.82 -12.92 11.33
C ARG A 511 25.33 -12.75 11.64
N PRO A 512 24.86 -13.09 12.85
CA PRO A 512 23.46 -12.88 13.22
C PRO A 512 23.00 -11.45 12.97
N LEU A 513 21.91 -11.30 12.21
CA LEU A 513 21.27 -10.03 11.92
C LEU A 513 20.09 -9.84 12.89
N SER A 514 20.05 -8.70 13.59
CA SER A 514 18.94 -8.48 14.53
C SER A 514 17.62 -8.21 13.79
N LEU A 515 16.53 -8.79 14.29
CA LEU A 515 15.20 -8.63 13.69
C LEU A 515 14.74 -7.17 13.65
N ALA A 516 15.15 -6.35 14.62
CA ALA A 516 14.88 -4.91 14.62
C ALA A 516 15.60 -4.17 13.47
N ARG A 517 16.81 -4.60 13.08
CA ARG A 517 17.51 -4.07 11.91
C ARG A 517 16.85 -4.52 10.61
N LEU A 518 16.38 -5.76 10.56
CA LEU A 518 15.64 -6.28 9.41
C LEU A 518 14.30 -5.53 9.22
N ALA A 519 13.54 -5.30 10.30
CA ALA A 519 12.30 -4.51 10.28
C ALA A 519 12.52 -3.03 9.90
N GLY A 520 13.68 -2.47 10.27
CA GLY A 520 14.04 -1.08 9.97
C GLY A 520 14.64 -0.85 8.57
N ASN A 521 15.03 -1.91 7.86
CA ASN A 521 15.73 -1.80 6.58
C ASN A 521 14.74 -1.72 5.40
N ALA A 522 14.64 -0.54 4.79
CA ALA A 522 13.75 -0.29 3.66
C ALA A 522 14.32 -0.77 2.31
N ASN A 523 15.60 -1.11 2.25
CA ASN A 523 16.32 -1.47 1.02
C ASN A 523 16.62 -2.98 0.95
N LEU A 524 15.78 -3.82 1.56
CA LEU A 524 15.95 -5.27 1.44
C LEU A 524 15.62 -5.74 0.02
N PRO A 525 16.37 -6.70 -0.54
CA PRO A 525 15.98 -7.41 -1.74
C PRO A 525 14.55 -7.95 -1.64
N ALA A 526 13.83 -8.04 -2.77
CA ALA A 526 12.42 -8.44 -2.78
C ALA A 526 12.17 -9.81 -2.11
N CYS A 527 13.10 -10.75 -2.25
CA CYS A 527 13.04 -12.07 -1.62
C CYS A 527 13.14 -11.98 -0.08
N ASP A 528 14.04 -11.15 0.45
CA ASP A 528 14.19 -10.92 1.89
C ASP A 528 13.03 -10.09 2.47
N ALA A 529 12.53 -9.12 1.71
CA ALA A 529 11.38 -8.30 2.09
C ALA A 529 10.10 -9.15 2.27
N LYS A 530 9.93 -10.21 1.48
CA LYS A 530 8.82 -11.17 1.62
C LYS A 530 8.85 -11.86 2.99
N VAL A 531 10.04 -12.26 3.45
CA VAL A 531 10.24 -12.89 4.77
C VAL A 531 10.14 -11.87 5.90
N ALA A 532 10.64 -10.64 5.71
CA ALA A 532 10.54 -9.57 6.70
C ALA A 532 9.08 -9.18 7.04
N ARG A 533 8.10 -9.45 6.15
CA ARG A 533 6.66 -9.29 6.44
C ARG A 533 6.14 -10.28 7.49
N ALA A 534 6.87 -11.35 7.79
CA ALA A 534 6.54 -12.28 8.88
C ALA A 534 7.00 -11.76 10.26
N LEU A 535 7.68 -10.62 10.34
CA LEU A 535 8.04 -10.00 11.61
C LEU A 535 6.79 -9.47 12.33
N ARG A 536 6.73 -9.70 13.64
CA ARG A 536 5.66 -9.23 14.53
C ARG A 536 6.27 -8.45 15.69
N PRO A 537 5.74 -7.26 16.03
CA PRO A 537 6.22 -6.52 17.20
C PRO A 537 5.82 -7.26 18.49
N GLU A 538 6.75 -7.34 19.43
CA GLU A 538 6.50 -7.93 20.75
C GLU A 538 5.68 -6.96 21.61
N ARG A 539 4.55 -7.43 22.16
CA ARG A 539 3.63 -6.59 22.96
C ARG A 539 4.37 -6.08 24.21
N GLY A 540 4.31 -4.76 24.44
CA GLY A 540 4.97 -4.11 25.58
C GLY A 540 6.40 -3.60 25.32
N TYR A 541 7.00 -3.91 24.17
CA TYR A 541 8.35 -3.45 23.82
C TYR A 541 8.39 -2.72 22.48
N ARG A 542 8.89 -1.48 22.47
CA ARG A 542 8.83 -0.57 21.29
C ARG A 542 9.77 -0.94 20.14
N ASN A 543 10.71 -1.87 20.34
CA ASN A 543 11.76 -2.25 19.36
C ASN A 543 12.13 -3.74 19.39
N ARG A 544 11.29 -4.60 19.97
CA ARG A 544 11.49 -6.06 19.90
C ARG A 544 10.51 -6.65 18.89
N TYR A 545 11.06 -7.54 18.09
CA TYR A 545 10.31 -8.28 17.08
C TYR A 545 10.57 -9.74 17.30
N TYR A 546 9.55 -10.57 17.10
CA TYR A 546 9.71 -11.99 16.88
C TYR A 546 9.32 -12.31 15.43
N LEU A 547 9.80 -13.43 14.93
CA LEU A 547 9.49 -13.91 13.59
C LEU A 547 8.39 -14.95 13.71
N ASP A 548 7.25 -14.72 13.06
CA ASP A 548 6.18 -15.71 12.91
C ASP A 548 6.71 -16.84 12.01
N LEU A 549 7.11 -17.95 12.63
CA LEU A 549 7.84 -19.04 11.97
C LEU A 549 6.98 -19.70 10.89
N ALA A 550 5.67 -19.85 11.13
CA ALA A 550 4.75 -20.44 10.17
C ALA A 550 4.63 -19.59 8.90
N THR A 551 4.53 -18.27 9.06
CA THR A 551 4.45 -17.35 7.93
C THR A 551 5.82 -17.23 7.24
N ALA A 552 6.91 -17.19 8.00
CA ALA A 552 8.25 -16.97 7.48
C ALA A 552 8.76 -18.14 6.63
N ILE A 553 8.52 -19.39 7.05
CA ILE A 553 8.98 -20.56 6.30
C ILE A 553 8.27 -20.71 4.95
N VAL A 554 6.98 -20.35 4.88
CA VAL A 554 6.22 -20.31 3.60
C VAL A 554 6.72 -19.15 2.72
N ALA A 555 7.11 -18.03 3.31
CA ALA A 555 7.69 -16.92 2.57
C ALA A 555 9.03 -17.27 1.91
N LEU A 556 9.81 -18.17 2.52
CA LEU A 556 11.11 -18.64 2.05
C LEU A 556 11.05 -19.60 0.85
N VAL A 557 9.89 -20.14 0.48
CA VAL A 557 9.77 -20.99 -0.72
C VAL A 557 10.25 -20.22 -1.96
N GLY A 558 11.24 -20.78 -2.65
CA GLY A 558 11.93 -20.16 -3.79
C GLY A 558 12.99 -19.10 -3.44
N HIS A 559 13.41 -18.97 -2.17
CA HIS A 559 14.43 -18.01 -1.77
C HIS A 559 15.86 -18.51 -2.14
N PRO A 560 16.73 -17.67 -2.73
CA PRO A 560 18.03 -18.10 -3.24
C PRO A 560 19.12 -18.32 -2.16
N CYS A 561 18.95 -17.73 -0.98
CA CYS A 561 19.95 -17.76 0.11
C CYS A 561 19.41 -18.44 1.38
N ILE A 562 19.16 -19.75 1.33
CA ILE A 562 18.73 -20.56 2.49
C ILE A 562 19.84 -21.55 2.84
N VAL A 563 20.15 -21.71 4.11
CA VAL A 563 21.09 -22.73 4.60
C VAL A 563 20.45 -23.50 5.76
N LEU A 564 20.88 -24.74 5.99
CA LEU A 564 20.51 -25.49 7.18
C LEU A 564 21.52 -25.27 8.29
N ALA A 565 21.08 -25.23 9.55
CA ALA A 565 21.97 -25.01 10.71
C ALA A 565 23.08 -26.08 10.84
N ASN A 566 22.84 -27.30 10.34
CA ASN A 566 23.83 -28.39 10.30
C ASN A 566 24.76 -28.35 9.07
N ALA A 567 24.47 -27.50 8.07
CA ALA A 567 25.25 -27.34 6.84
C ALA A 567 25.25 -25.87 6.36
N PRO A 568 25.87 -24.94 7.12
CA PRO A 568 25.81 -23.49 6.86
C PRO A 568 26.57 -23.04 5.61
N GLU A 569 27.39 -23.93 5.01
CA GLU A 569 28.19 -23.65 3.81
C GLU A 569 27.46 -24.01 2.51
N GLN A 570 26.31 -24.69 2.59
CA GLN A 570 25.57 -25.21 1.45
C GLN A 570 24.19 -24.55 1.34
N PHE A 571 23.90 -23.95 0.19
CA PHE A 571 22.58 -23.39 -0.08
C PHE A 571 21.58 -24.50 -0.42
N VAL A 572 20.35 -24.31 0.05
CA VAL A 572 19.25 -25.26 -0.07
C VAL A 572 18.10 -24.63 -0.84
N GLU A 573 17.58 -25.35 -1.84
CA GLU A 573 16.35 -25.00 -2.56
C GLU A 573 15.14 -25.46 -1.74
N LEU A 574 14.33 -24.51 -1.28
CA LEU A 574 13.06 -24.78 -0.59
C LEU A 574 11.90 -24.76 -1.58
N SER A 575 11.21 -25.89 -1.74
CA SER A 575 10.04 -26.05 -2.63
C SER A 575 8.81 -26.51 -1.86
N GLU A 576 7.60 -26.14 -2.30
CA GLU A 576 6.34 -26.61 -1.69
C GLU A 576 5.84 -27.88 -2.39
N ALA A 577 5.41 -28.88 -1.62
CA ALA A 577 4.89 -30.15 -2.12
C ALA A 577 3.64 -30.60 -1.35
N ALA A 578 2.80 -31.41 -2.00
CA ALA A 578 1.64 -32.03 -1.37
C ALA A 578 2.05 -33.25 -0.52
N PRO A 579 1.30 -33.59 0.55
CA PRO A 579 1.49 -34.83 1.29
C PRO A 579 1.18 -36.06 0.43
N GLU A 580 1.85 -37.16 0.73
CA GLU A 580 1.74 -38.43 0.03
C GLU A 580 0.83 -39.39 0.81
N ILE A 581 0.01 -40.19 0.11
CA ILE A 581 -0.74 -41.31 0.67
C ILE A 581 -0.10 -42.61 0.21
N GLU A 582 0.38 -43.36 1.18
CA GLU A 582 0.94 -44.69 1.00
C GLU A 582 -0.11 -45.77 1.26
N LEU A 583 -0.25 -46.72 0.34
CA LEU A 583 -1.02 -47.95 0.57
C LEU A 583 -0.07 -49.16 0.72
N LEU A 584 -0.08 -49.79 1.90
CA LEU A 584 0.77 -50.93 2.23
C LEU A 584 -0.08 -52.22 2.36
N HIS A 585 0.33 -53.31 1.71
CA HIS A 585 -0.28 -54.61 1.92
C HIS A 585 0.48 -55.38 3.02
N GLN A 586 -0.14 -55.55 4.19
CA GLN A 586 0.46 -56.22 5.35
C GLN A 586 -0.51 -57.29 5.90
N GLY A 587 -0.07 -58.56 5.92
CA GLY A 587 -0.80 -59.66 6.57
C GLY A 587 -2.23 -59.89 6.06
N GLY A 588 -2.48 -59.75 4.75
CA GLY A 588 -3.82 -59.92 4.16
C GLY A 588 -4.75 -58.72 4.31
N ARG A 589 -4.21 -57.54 4.63
CA ARG A 589 -4.96 -56.27 4.75
C ARG A 589 -4.24 -55.14 4.04
N PHE A 590 -4.99 -54.18 3.50
CA PHE A 590 -4.50 -52.92 2.98
C PHE A 590 -4.50 -51.86 4.09
N VAL A 591 -3.34 -51.29 4.41
CA VAL A 591 -3.15 -50.24 5.40
C VAL A 591 -2.79 -48.95 4.67
N MET A 592 -3.55 -47.88 4.92
CA MET A 592 -3.29 -46.57 4.34
C MET A 592 -2.53 -45.70 5.35
N ARG A 593 -1.53 -44.94 4.91
CA ARG A 593 -0.73 -44.03 5.73
C ARG A 593 -0.49 -42.73 4.97
N VAL A 594 -0.38 -41.62 5.68
CA VAL A 594 0.00 -40.32 5.11
C VAL A 594 1.45 -40.03 5.47
N GLU A 595 2.27 -39.69 4.49
CA GLU A 595 3.69 -39.36 4.65
C GLU A 595 3.97 -37.92 4.14
N PRO A 596 4.65 -37.07 4.92
CA PRO A 596 4.98 -37.24 6.34
C PRO A 596 3.72 -37.27 7.21
N PRO A 597 3.75 -37.91 8.40
CA PRO A 597 2.58 -37.98 9.27
C PRO A 597 2.15 -36.60 9.78
N LEU A 598 0.84 -36.38 9.88
CA LEU A 598 0.29 -35.19 10.53
C LEU A 598 0.70 -35.17 12.01
N ARG A 599 1.30 -34.06 12.45
CA ARG A 599 1.74 -33.93 13.84
C ARG A 599 0.58 -33.82 14.81
N ALA A 600 0.69 -34.53 15.94
CA ALA A 600 -0.28 -34.47 17.02
C ALA A 600 -0.28 -33.08 17.68
N ALA A 601 -1.42 -32.70 18.27
CA ALA A 601 -1.46 -31.51 19.13
C ALA A 601 -0.57 -31.76 20.35
N ALA A 602 0.40 -30.88 20.60
CA ALA A 602 1.21 -31.00 21.81
C ALA A 602 0.34 -30.70 23.04
N GLU A 603 0.11 -31.69 23.91
CA GLU A 603 -0.68 -31.57 25.15
C GLU A 603 -0.13 -30.49 26.10
N TYR A 604 1.16 -30.14 25.98
CA TYR A 604 1.82 -29.11 26.78
C TYR A 604 1.47 -27.65 26.40
N LEU A 605 0.82 -27.39 25.26
CA LEU A 605 0.43 -26.04 24.84
C LEU A 605 -0.70 -25.42 25.70
N GLY A 606 -1.31 -26.22 26.59
CA GLY A 606 -2.31 -25.74 27.55
C GLY A 606 -1.75 -25.18 28.87
N TYR A 607 -0.45 -25.35 29.14
CA TYR A 607 0.15 -25.00 30.45
C TYR A 607 0.75 -23.58 30.52
N TYR A 608 0.96 -22.92 29.38
CA TYR A 608 1.44 -21.54 29.33
C TYR A 608 0.33 -20.61 28.84
N ALA A 609 0.20 -19.43 29.45
CA ALA A 609 -0.73 -18.39 29.02
C ALA A 609 -0.27 -17.78 27.68
N MET A 610 -0.43 -18.53 26.59
CA MET A 610 -0.18 -18.07 25.23
C MET A 610 -1.28 -17.10 24.81
N ASP A 611 -0.92 -16.02 24.13
CA ASP A 611 -1.90 -15.14 23.50
C ASP A 611 -2.54 -15.80 22.26
N ALA A 612 -3.57 -15.17 21.70
CA ALA A 612 -4.32 -15.72 20.57
C ALA A 612 -3.46 -15.84 19.29
N ASP A 613 -2.45 -14.98 19.12
CA ASP A 613 -1.59 -14.96 17.94
C ASP A 613 -0.58 -16.11 18.01
N GLN A 614 0.03 -16.33 19.18
CA GLN A 614 0.94 -17.45 19.44
C GLN A 614 0.25 -18.82 19.32
N ARG A 615 -1.01 -18.94 19.73
CA ARG A 615 -1.78 -20.20 19.54
C ARG A 615 -2.04 -20.47 18.07
N ARG A 616 -2.40 -19.44 17.31
CA ARG A 616 -2.61 -19.55 15.86
C ARG A 616 -1.31 -19.92 15.14
N GLU A 617 -0.19 -19.33 15.53
CA GLU A 617 1.13 -19.70 14.99
C GLU A 617 1.48 -21.16 15.30
N ALA A 618 1.30 -21.62 16.55
CA ALA A 618 1.57 -23.00 16.94
C ALA A 618 0.69 -24.01 16.19
N GLU A 619 -0.60 -23.71 16.00
CA GLU A 619 -1.50 -24.54 15.19
C GLU A 619 -1.08 -24.57 13.72
N ALA A 620 -0.66 -23.43 13.14
CA ALA A 620 -0.18 -23.36 11.77
C ALA A 620 1.13 -24.14 11.58
N LEU A 621 2.08 -24.03 12.52
CA LEU A 621 3.32 -24.82 12.50
C LEU A 621 3.04 -26.32 12.60
N ARG A 622 1.99 -26.76 13.30
CA ARG A 622 1.59 -28.17 13.36
C ARG A 622 1.28 -28.75 11.98
N LEU A 623 0.79 -27.92 11.06
CA LEU A 623 0.39 -28.30 9.71
C LEU A 623 1.52 -28.22 8.68
N ILE A 624 2.76 -27.88 9.07
CA ILE A 624 3.89 -27.68 8.15
C ILE A 624 5.04 -28.62 8.45
N THR A 625 5.27 -29.67 7.66
CA THR A 625 6.45 -30.55 7.83
C THR A 625 7.52 -30.25 6.79
N LEU A 626 8.79 -30.19 7.23
CA LEU A 626 9.94 -30.02 6.36
C LEU A 626 10.61 -31.39 6.11
N VAL A 627 10.75 -31.79 4.84
CA VAL A 627 11.36 -33.07 4.44
C VAL A 627 12.61 -32.79 3.63
N GLN A 628 13.76 -33.30 4.08
CA GLN A 628 15.02 -33.16 3.38
C GLN A 628 15.20 -34.33 2.41
N ASP A 629 15.02 -34.07 1.10
CA ASP A 629 15.17 -35.10 0.06
C ASP A 629 16.63 -35.25 -0.41
N GLY A 630 17.48 -34.27 -0.12
CA GLY A 630 18.89 -34.26 -0.51
C GLY A 630 19.68 -33.15 0.21
N PRO A 631 21.00 -33.06 -0.02
CA PRO A 631 21.86 -32.10 0.66
C PRO A 631 21.54 -30.64 0.32
N GLN A 632 20.97 -30.38 -0.88
CA GLN A 632 20.57 -29.04 -1.33
C GLN A 632 19.06 -28.89 -1.56
N ARG A 633 18.22 -29.84 -1.13
CA ARG A 633 16.77 -29.82 -1.42
C ARG A 633 15.95 -30.05 -0.16
N LEU A 634 15.07 -29.10 0.13
CA LEU A 634 14.14 -29.14 1.23
C LEU A 634 12.72 -28.97 0.69
N ARG A 635 11.82 -29.90 1.00
CA ARG A 635 10.39 -29.79 0.71
C ARG A 635 9.64 -29.27 1.93
N LEU A 636 8.77 -28.31 1.69
CA LEU A 636 7.76 -27.86 2.62
C LEU A 636 6.43 -28.52 2.29
N ILE A 637 5.89 -29.29 3.23
CA ILE A 637 4.60 -29.95 3.09
C ILE A 637 3.61 -29.29 4.04
N ARG A 638 2.58 -28.64 3.48
CA ARG A 638 1.55 -27.92 4.23
C ARG A 638 0.19 -28.59 4.06
N PHE A 639 -0.38 -29.04 5.17
CA PHE A 639 -1.69 -29.69 5.18
C PHE A 639 -2.82 -28.67 5.02
N THR A 640 -3.64 -28.83 3.99
CA THR A 640 -4.94 -28.15 3.84
C THR A 640 -5.98 -28.72 4.81
N PRO A 641 -7.11 -28.03 5.07
CA PRO A 641 -8.17 -28.57 5.93
C PRO A 641 -8.70 -29.94 5.48
N ALA A 642 -8.87 -30.15 4.17
CA ALA A 642 -9.30 -31.44 3.61
C ALA A 642 -8.24 -32.53 3.82
N GLN A 643 -6.96 -32.21 3.58
CA GLN A 643 -5.86 -33.16 3.82
C GLN A 643 -5.67 -33.48 5.30
N GLN A 644 -5.86 -32.50 6.19
CA GLN A 644 -5.83 -32.69 7.63
C GLN A 644 -6.92 -33.66 8.08
N GLN A 645 -8.16 -33.47 7.61
CA GLN A 645 -9.28 -34.35 7.94
C GLN A 645 -9.02 -35.78 7.44
N ALA A 646 -8.54 -35.93 6.20
CA ALA A 646 -8.16 -37.24 5.67
C ALA A 646 -7.01 -37.89 6.47
N ALA A 647 -5.95 -37.13 6.80
CA ALA A 647 -4.84 -37.65 7.61
C ALA A 647 -5.27 -38.06 9.02
N GLN A 648 -6.22 -37.35 9.64
CA GLN A 648 -6.80 -37.73 10.94
C GLN A 648 -7.59 -39.04 10.83
N LEU A 649 -8.38 -39.22 9.76
CA LEU A 649 -9.14 -40.45 9.52
C LEU A 649 -8.23 -41.65 9.22
N VAL A 650 -7.12 -41.43 8.52
CA VAL A 650 -6.16 -42.47 8.13
C VAL A 650 -5.18 -42.83 9.26
N SER A 651 -4.81 -41.87 10.13
CA SER A 651 -3.89 -42.12 11.26
C SER A 651 -4.41 -43.11 12.30
N GLY A 652 -5.72 -43.36 12.34
CA GLY A 652 -6.37 -44.36 13.20
C GLY A 652 -6.42 -45.76 12.58
N ARG A 653 -5.28 -46.47 12.43
CA ARG A 653 -5.17 -47.91 12.04
C ARG A 653 -6.24 -48.39 11.04
N PHE A 654 -6.53 -47.60 10.01
CA PHE A 654 -7.52 -47.98 9.00
C PHE A 654 -6.95 -49.08 8.13
N ALA A 655 -7.53 -50.28 8.23
CA ALA A 655 -7.08 -51.47 7.51
C ALA A 655 -8.27 -52.14 6.81
N VAL A 656 -8.19 -52.26 5.49
CA VAL A 656 -9.21 -52.93 4.67
C VAL A 656 -8.81 -54.40 4.45
N PRO A 657 -9.65 -55.40 4.82
CA PRO A 657 -9.35 -56.81 4.55
C PRO A 657 -9.27 -57.09 3.04
N ALA A 658 -8.22 -57.78 2.60
CA ALA A 658 -8.00 -58.05 1.17
C ALA A 658 -9.00 -59.05 0.56
N ASP A 659 -9.63 -59.88 1.40
CA ASP A 659 -10.52 -60.99 1.02
C ASP A 659 -12.02 -60.62 0.99
N ALA A 660 -12.38 -59.37 1.29
CA ALA A 660 -13.77 -58.93 1.31
C ALA A 660 -14.31 -58.65 -0.12
N PRO A 661 -15.49 -59.17 -0.50
CA PRO A 661 -16.07 -58.95 -1.82
C PRO A 661 -16.37 -57.45 -2.05
N GLY A 662 -15.89 -56.88 -3.16
CA GLY A 662 -16.07 -55.47 -3.52
C GLY A 662 -15.07 -54.49 -2.89
N ALA A 663 -14.22 -54.93 -1.96
CA ALA A 663 -13.27 -54.06 -1.25
C ALA A 663 -12.24 -53.40 -2.18
N ARG A 664 -11.82 -54.07 -3.26
CA ARG A 664 -10.88 -53.51 -4.25
C ARG A 664 -11.51 -52.36 -5.05
N ASP A 665 -12.79 -52.48 -5.43
CA ASP A 665 -13.50 -51.46 -6.21
C ASP A 665 -13.86 -50.22 -5.37
N GLU A 666 -14.15 -50.40 -4.08
CA GLU A 666 -14.33 -49.29 -3.13
C GLU A 666 -13.02 -48.58 -2.81
N LEU A 667 -11.93 -49.34 -2.66
CA LEU A 667 -10.60 -48.77 -2.46
C LEU A 667 -10.14 -47.95 -3.68
N ALA A 668 -10.33 -48.47 -4.90
CA ALA A 668 -10.00 -47.75 -6.14
C ALA A 668 -10.78 -46.43 -6.29
N ARG A 669 -12.08 -46.43 -5.97
CA ARG A 669 -12.90 -45.20 -5.95
C ARG A 669 -12.43 -44.19 -4.92
N THR A 670 -12.04 -44.66 -3.73
CA THR A 670 -11.54 -43.82 -2.64
C THR A 670 -10.18 -43.21 -2.99
N LEU A 671 -9.27 -43.99 -3.58
CA LEU A 671 -7.99 -43.50 -4.07
C LEU A 671 -8.18 -42.47 -5.18
N HIS A 672 -9.08 -42.70 -6.14
CA HIS A 672 -9.36 -41.73 -7.18
C HIS A 672 -9.88 -40.38 -6.62
N ALA A 673 -10.71 -40.41 -5.58
CA ALA A 673 -11.18 -39.20 -4.90
C ALA A 673 -10.07 -38.49 -4.11
N LEU A 674 -9.15 -39.24 -3.50
CA LEU A 674 -8.01 -38.68 -2.75
C LEU A 674 -6.89 -38.18 -3.67
N ALA A 675 -6.78 -38.67 -4.91
CA ALA A 675 -5.78 -38.26 -5.89
C ALA A 675 -5.89 -36.77 -6.26
N LEU A 676 -7.06 -36.16 -6.05
CA LEU A 676 -7.28 -34.72 -6.23
C LEU A 676 -6.54 -33.85 -5.19
N HIS A 677 -6.18 -34.45 -4.05
CA HIS A 677 -5.61 -33.74 -2.90
C HIS A 677 -4.29 -34.34 -2.41
N PHE A 678 -3.89 -35.53 -2.86
CA PHE A 678 -2.69 -36.24 -2.42
C PHE A 678 -1.95 -36.85 -3.60
N HIS A 679 -0.63 -37.01 -3.47
CA HIS A 679 0.11 -37.93 -4.33
C HIS A 679 -0.09 -39.36 -3.81
N ILE A 680 -0.51 -40.29 -4.67
CA ILE A 680 -0.87 -41.66 -4.24
C ILE A 680 0.17 -42.66 -4.72
N ASP A 681 0.78 -43.37 -3.76
CA ASP A 681 1.68 -44.48 -4.00
C ASP A 681 1.04 -45.81 -3.56
N ALA A 682 0.60 -46.61 -4.53
CA ALA A 682 -0.05 -47.91 -4.31
C ALA A 682 0.73 -49.09 -4.92
N ASP A 683 0.48 -50.30 -4.39
CA ASP A 683 1.11 -51.56 -4.81
C ASP A 683 0.83 -51.88 -6.29
N SER A 684 1.85 -52.31 -7.04
CA SER A 684 1.83 -52.43 -8.52
C SER A 684 0.80 -53.43 -9.07
N ALA A 685 0.19 -54.25 -8.20
CA ALA A 685 -0.87 -55.20 -8.54
C ALA A 685 -2.23 -54.55 -8.91
N GLN A 686 -2.39 -53.23 -8.74
CA GLN A 686 -3.61 -52.49 -9.09
C GLN A 686 -3.48 -51.64 -10.37
N ALA A 687 -2.33 -51.67 -11.05
CA ALA A 687 -2.13 -50.91 -12.28
C ALA A 687 -2.95 -51.49 -13.45
N THR A 688 -3.63 -50.63 -14.20
CA THR A 688 -4.33 -50.99 -15.45
C THR A 688 -3.42 -51.71 -16.46
N ARG A 689 -2.12 -51.38 -16.46
CA ARG A 689 -1.11 -51.99 -17.33
C ARG A 689 0.24 -52.13 -16.62
N GLN A 690 0.84 -53.32 -16.69
CA GLN A 690 2.21 -53.54 -16.22
C GLN A 690 3.23 -53.47 -17.37
N VAL A 691 4.39 -52.88 -17.09
CA VAL A 691 5.51 -52.73 -18.05
C VAL A 691 6.81 -53.21 -17.41
N SER A 692 7.77 -53.65 -18.24
CA SER A 692 9.11 -54.02 -17.77
C SER A 692 9.86 -52.80 -17.22
N SER A 693 10.45 -52.94 -16.04
CA SER A 693 11.29 -51.89 -15.44
C SER A 693 12.55 -51.66 -16.26
N ASP A 694 12.87 -50.40 -16.57
CA ASP A 694 14.21 -50.02 -17.05
C ASP A 694 15.08 -49.71 -15.83
N SER A 695 16.07 -50.57 -15.57
CA SER A 695 16.98 -50.44 -14.43
C SER A 695 18.18 -49.54 -14.71
N ARG A 696 18.34 -49.04 -15.94
CA ARG A 696 19.44 -48.13 -16.29
C ARG A 696 19.26 -46.76 -15.65
N LEU A 697 20.37 -46.12 -15.31
CA LEU A 697 20.40 -44.81 -14.68
C LEU A 697 20.18 -43.69 -15.71
N ARG A 698 19.61 -42.59 -15.28
CA ARG A 698 19.57 -41.32 -16.01
C ARG A 698 20.45 -40.32 -15.28
N ALA A 699 21.34 -39.68 -16.02
CA ALA A 699 22.21 -38.64 -15.51
C ALA A 699 21.60 -37.26 -15.78
N GLU A 700 21.14 -36.59 -14.73
CA GLU A 700 20.64 -35.22 -14.77
C GLU A 700 21.81 -34.27 -14.50
N LEU A 701 22.20 -33.47 -15.50
CA LEU A 701 23.28 -32.50 -15.42
C LEU A 701 22.73 -31.08 -15.35
N SER A 702 23.24 -30.26 -14.44
CA SER A 702 22.84 -28.85 -14.32
C SER A 702 24.03 -27.96 -13.98
N PRO A 703 24.25 -26.84 -14.70
CA PRO A 703 25.27 -25.87 -14.36
C PRO A 703 24.85 -25.11 -13.09
N VAL A 704 25.74 -25.04 -12.10
CA VAL A 704 25.53 -24.32 -10.83
C VAL A 704 26.70 -23.37 -10.60
N GLY A 705 26.53 -22.11 -11.00
CA GLY A 705 27.64 -21.15 -10.98
C GLY A 705 28.72 -21.54 -11.98
N ASP A 706 29.95 -21.73 -11.49
CA ASP A 706 31.09 -22.21 -12.28
C ASP A 706 31.25 -23.75 -12.22
N ASP A 707 30.39 -24.44 -11.46
CA ASP A 707 30.46 -25.87 -11.17
C ASP A 707 29.38 -26.68 -11.94
N LEU A 708 29.54 -28.00 -12.00
CA LEU A 708 28.58 -28.93 -12.62
C LEU A 708 27.93 -29.84 -11.58
N ALA A 709 26.61 -29.76 -11.42
CA ALA A 709 25.85 -30.71 -10.60
C ALA A 709 25.48 -31.95 -11.43
N LEU A 710 25.78 -33.14 -10.90
CA LEU A 710 25.41 -34.45 -11.43
C LEU A 710 24.44 -35.13 -10.47
N ARG A 711 23.32 -35.62 -11.00
CA ARG A 711 22.36 -36.45 -10.27
C ARG A 711 22.07 -37.73 -11.04
N LEU A 712 22.23 -38.88 -10.40
CA LEU A 712 21.89 -40.19 -10.98
C LEU A 712 20.56 -40.68 -10.40
N VAL A 713 19.58 -40.92 -11.27
CA VAL A 713 18.24 -41.37 -10.91
C VAL A 713 17.79 -42.53 -11.79
N VAL A 714 16.88 -43.37 -11.31
CA VAL A 714 16.23 -44.42 -12.11
C VAL A 714 14.84 -43.93 -12.50
N ALA A 715 14.47 -44.15 -13.76
CA ALA A 715 13.13 -43.88 -14.28
C ALA A 715 12.50 -45.19 -14.76
N PRO A 716 11.96 -46.02 -13.85
CA PRO A 716 11.62 -47.41 -14.16
C PRO A 716 10.41 -47.54 -15.10
N LEU A 717 9.62 -46.47 -15.26
CA LEU A 717 8.48 -46.38 -16.17
C LEU A 717 8.80 -45.62 -17.49
N GLY A 718 10.09 -45.41 -17.80
CA GLY A 718 10.53 -44.72 -19.01
C GLY A 718 10.73 -43.20 -18.83
N ALA A 719 10.92 -42.48 -19.93
CA ALA A 719 11.34 -41.06 -19.94
C ALA A 719 10.40 -40.12 -19.18
N ASP A 720 9.09 -40.36 -19.26
CA ASP A 720 8.05 -39.56 -18.60
C ASP A 720 7.68 -40.08 -17.20
N GLY A 721 8.35 -41.15 -16.75
CA GLY A 721 8.12 -41.77 -15.44
C GLY A 721 8.74 -41.00 -14.26
N PRO A 722 8.33 -41.32 -13.01
CA PRO A 722 8.88 -40.69 -11.81
C PRO A 722 10.40 -40.92 -11.69
N ARG A 723 11.13 -39.91 -11.21
CA ARG A 723 12.57 -39.97 -10.94
C ARG A 723 12.81 -40.47 -9.52
N LEU A 724 13.43 -41.63 -9.39
CA LEU A 724 13.64 -42.30 -8.10
C LEU A 724 15.13 -42.50 -7.82
N PRO A 725 15.56 -42.50 -6.54
CA PRO A 725 16.93 -42.83 -6.17
C PRO A 725 17.26 -44.29 -6.51
N ALA A 726 18.45 -44.54 -7.05
CA ALA A 726 18.89 -45.88 -7.43
C ALA A 726 19.03 -46.81 -6.21
N ALA A 727 18.56 -48.05 -6.33
CA ALA A 727 18.63 -49.09 -5.30
C ALA A 727 18.05 -48.70 -3.92
N ALA A 728 17.23 -47.66 -3.86
CA ALA A 728 16.59 -47.15 -2.65
C ALA A 728 15.10 -46.86 -2.87
N GLY A 729 14.32 -46.93 -1.79
CA GLY A 729 12.87 -46.74 -1.81
C GLY A 729 12.10 -48.04 -2.08
N ARG A 730 10.92 -47.92 -2.70
CA ARG A 730 10.01 -49.06 -2.91
C ARG A 730 10.35 -49.82 -4.18
N LYS A 731 10.33 -51.15 -4.09
CA LYS A 731 10.58 -52.07 -5.22
C LYS A 731 9.45 -52.05 -6.23
N ARG A 732 8.19 -51.83 -5.81
CA ARG A 732 7.03 -51.74 -6.71
C ARG A 732 6.58 -50.29 -6.83
N VAL A 733 6.41 -49.82 -8.06
CA VAL A 733 6.12 -48.42 -8.39
C VAL A 733 4.94 -48.35 -9.36
N MET A 734 4.08 -47.35 -9.19
CA MET A 734 2.95 -47.07 -10.07
C MET A 734 2.87 -45.55 -10.31
N ALA A 735 2.63 -45.13 -11.56
CA ALA A 735 2.41 -43.74 -11.90
C ALA A 735 1.33 -43.60 -12.99
N VAL A 736 0.71 -42.43 -13.11
CA VAL A 736 -0.23 -42.13 -14.19
C VAL A 736 0.54 -41.54 -15.38
N LEU A 737 0.55 -42.25 -16.51
CA LEU A 737 1.20 -41.82 -17.75
C LEU A 737 0.15 -41.77 -18.86
N GLY A 738 0.00 -40.62 -19.52
CA GLY A 738 -0.96 -40.45 -20.62
C GLY A 738 -2.44 -40.66 -20.24
N GLY A 739 -2.80 -40.53 -18.95
CA GLY A 739 -4.15 -40.77 -18.44
C GLY A 739 -4.42 -42.22 -18.00
N GLU A 740 -3.46 -43.13 -18.13
CA GLU A 740 -3.57 -44.51 -17.66
C GLU A 740 -2.59 -44.79 -16.50
N THR A 741 -2.99 -45.59 -15.51
CA THR A 741 -2.08 -46.04 -14.44
C THR A 741 -1.19 -47.17 -14.93
N VAL A 742 0.12 -46.97 -14.90
CA VAL A 742 1.14 -47.94 -15.31
C VAL A 742 1.99 -48.33 -14.11
N GLY A 743 2.22 -49.64 -13.93
CA GLY A 743 2.99 -50.19 -12.81
C GLY A 743 4.18 -51.03 -13.25
N THR A 744 5.23 -51.06 -12.42
CA THR A 744 6.43 -51.89 -12.63
C THR A 744 7.05 -52.36 -11.32
N GLU A 745 7.88 -53.40 -11.37
CA GLU A 745 8.71 -53.88 -10.27
C GLU A 745 10.19 -53.66 -10.61
N ARG A 746 10.84 -52.82 -9.80
CA ARG A 746 12.24 -52.42 -9.89
C ARG A 746 13.16 -53.58 -9.53
N ASP A 747 14.30 -53.63 -10.20
CA ASP A 747 15.39 -54.55 -9.90
C ASP A 747 16.53 -53.79 -9.24
N PHE A 748 16.53 -53.77 -7.91
CA PHE A 748 17.55 -53.08 -7.11
C PHE A 748 18.96 -53.67 -7.29
N ASP A 749 19.08 -54.96 -7.59
CA ASP A 749 20.40 -55.58 -7.80
C ASP A 749 21.02 -55.05 -9.10
N SER A 750 20.23 -55.00 -10.18
CA SER A 750 20.66 -54.39 -11.44
C SER A 750 20.91 -52.88 -11.32
N GLU A 751 20.04 -52.13 -10.64
CA GLU A 751 20.24 -50.69 -10.40
C GLU A 751 21.52 -50.41 -9.62
N ARG A 752 21.83 -51.21 -8.59
CA ARG A 752 23.08 -51.09 -7.82
C ARG A 752 24.30 -51.40 -8.67
N HIS A 753 24.24 -52.45 -9.49
CA HIS A 753 25.33 -52.79 -10.40
C HIS A 753 25.61 -51.69 -11.43
N PHE A 754 24.55 -51.05 -11.96
CA PHE A 754 24.71 -49.91 -12.86
C PHE A 754 25.28 -48.68 -12.16
N LEU A 755 24.89 -48.43 -10.90
CA LEU A 755 25.48 -47.36 -10.09
C LEU A 755 26.97 -47.58 -9.83
N GLU A 756 27.35 -48.79 -9.42
CA GLU A 756 28.75 -49.18 -9.22
C GLU A 756 29.56 -49.00 -10.53
N SER A 757 29.00 -49.41 -11.67
CA SER A 757 29.65 -49.25 -12.97
C SER A 757 29.91 -47.78 -13.36
N VAL A 758 29.02 -46.86 -12.96
CA VAL A 758 29.22 -45.41 -13.20
C VAL A 758 30.27 -44.84 -12.24
N LEU A 759 30.26 -45.26 -10.98
CA LEU A 759 31.26 -44.83 -9.99
C LEU A 759 32.66 -45.36 -10.33
N ASP A 760 32.78 -46.58 -10.86
CA ASP A 760 34.05 -47.13 -11.37
C ASP A 760 34.59 -46.32 -12.56
N ALA A 761 33.71 -45.81 -13.43
CA ALA A 761 34.09 -44.97 -14.56
C ALA A 761 34.44 -43.54 -14.16
N LEU A 762 33.91 -43.04 -13.04
CA LEU A 762 34.09 -41.69 -12.51
C LEU A 762 34.55 -41.74 -11.02
N PRO A 763 35.79 -42.19 -10.76
CA PRO A 763 36.25 -42.51 -9.39
C PRO A 763 36.45 -41.30 -8.47
N PHE A 764 36.32 -40.08 -9.00
CA PHE A 764 36.33 -38.84 -8.20
C PHE A 764 34.97 -38.50 -7.59
N LEU A 765 33.92 -39.27 -7.92
CA LEU A 765 32.62 -39.17 -7.26
C LEU A 765 32.65 -39.98 -5.96
N ASP A 766 32.57 -39.29 -4.81
CA ASP A 766 32.57 -39.96 -3.51
C ASP A 766 31.31 -40.81 -3.29
N CYS A 767 31.46 -42.01 -2.72
CA CYS A 767 30.34 -42.85 -2.29
C CYS A 767 29.70 -42.24 -1.03
N ASN A 768 28.56 -41.55 -1.17
CA ASN A 768 27.83 -40.97 -0.05
C ASN A 768 26.67 -41.88 0.42
N ASP A 769 26.21 -41.70 1.66
CA ASP A 769 25.16 -42.50 2.35
C ASP A 769 23.77 -42.42 1.68
N GLY A 770 23.62 -42.99 0.48
CA GLY A 770 22.33 -43.16 -0.21
C GLY A 770 21.86 -41.98 -1.06
N VAL A 771 22.66 -40.92 -1.22
CA VAL A 771 22.36 -39.78 -2.11
C VAL A 771 23.25 -39.85 -3.34
N SER A 772 22.65 -40.05 -4.52
CA SER A 772 23.36 -40.07 -5.80
C SER A 772 23.40 -38.69 -6.47
N GLU A 773 23.85 -37.68 -5.72
CA GLU A 773 24.01 -36.29 -6.17
C GLU A 773 25.40 -35.76 -5.82
N TRP A 774 26.09 -35.17 -6.80
CA TRP A 774 27.44 -34.63 -6.68
C TRP A 774 27.53 -33.23 -7.28
N LEU A 775 28.36 -32.38 -6.69
CA LEU A 775 28.78 -31.10 -7.26
C LEU A 775 30.25 -31.23 -7.66
N ILE A 776 30.55 -31.01 -8.93
CA ILE A 776 31.88 -31.13 -9.52
C ILE A 776 32.41 -29.72 -9.76
N ASP A 777 33.38 -29.31 -8.96
CA ASP A 777 34.00 -27.97 -8.97
C ASP A 777 35.24 -27.88 -9.88
N ASP A 778 35.84 -29.01 -10.22
CA ASP A 778 36.93 -29.06 -11.21
C ASP A 778 36.40 -29.12 -12.65
N ALA A 779 36.75 -28.11 -13.45
CA ALA A 779 36.29 -27.98 -14.83
C ALA A 779 36.73 -29.15 -15.75
N GLU A 780 37.89 -29.77 -15.48
CA GLU A 780 38.37 -30.91 -16.27
C GLU A 780 37.59 -32.18 -15.93
N GLN A 781 37.27 -32.41 -14.65
CA GLN A 781 36.38 -33.48 -14.18
C GLN A 781 34.94 -33.29 -14.67
N ALA A 782 34.43 -32.05 -14.69
CA ALA A 782 33.10 -31.74 -15.20
C ALA A 782 32.98 -32.09 -16.69
N LEU A 783 33.95 -31.67 -17.52
CA LEU A 783 33.98 -32.02 -18.95
C LEU A 783 34.24 -33.52 -19.18
N ALA A 784 35.04 -34.17 -18.34
CA ALA A 784 35.22 -35.62 -18.38
C ALA A 784 33.91 -36.37 -18.07
N THR A 785 33.11 -35.87 -17.14
CA THR A 785 31.78 -36.42 -16.81
C THR A 785 30.83 -36.34 -18.01
N VAL A 786 30.80 -35.19 -18.69
CA VAL A 786 29.99 -34.99 -19.91
C VAL A 786 30.46 -35.89 -21.06
N GLU A 787 31.76 -36.16 -21.16
CA GLU A 787 32.34 -37.07 -22.16
C GLU A 787 32.01 -38.55 -21.87
N VAL A 788 32.16 -39.00 -20.62
CA VAL A 788 32.11 -40.42 -20.25
C VAL A 788 30.67 -40.92 -20.10
N LEU A 789 29.76 -40.15 -19.48
CA LEU A 789 28.40 -40.62 -19.17
C LEU A 789 27.61 -41.16 -20.39
N PRO A 790 27.62 -40.51 -21.57
CA PRO A 790 26.92 -41.04 -22.75
C PRO A 790 27.49 -42.35 -23.29
N THR A 791 28.73 -42.72 -22.93
CA THR A 791 29.41 -43.92 -23.42
C THR A 791 29.13 -45.17 -22.56
N LEU A 792 28.58 -44.98 -21.35
CA LEU A 792 28.31 -46.06 -20.42
C LEU A 792 26.99 -46.76 -20.74
N THR A 793 27.01 -48.09 -20.85
CA THR A 793 25.79 -48.90 -21.06
C THR A 793 24.84 -48.86 -19.86
N ALA A 794 25.35 -48.45 -18.70
CA ALA A 794 24.60 -48.21 -17.47
C ALA A 794 23.68 -46.97 -17.53
N ILE A 795 23.93 -46.03 -18.46
CA ILE A 795 23.16 -44.79 -18.60
C ILE A 795 22.12 -44.95 -19.73
N ALA A 796 20.85 -44.73 -19.41
CA ALA A 796 19.75 -44.66 -20.38
C ALA A 796 19.73 -43.34 -21.15
N ALA A 797 19.98 -42.22 -20.46
CA ALA A 797 19.98 -40.89 -21.04
C ALA A 797 20.75 -39.89 -20.16
N VAL A 798 21.28 -38.84 -20.78
CA VAL A 798 21.82 -37.65 -20.11
C VAL A 798 20.86 -36.49 -20.34
N ASP A 799 20.21 -36.03 -19.27
CA ASP A 799 19.18 -35.00 -19.29
C ASP A 799 19.75 -33.67 -18.76
N TRP A 800 19.37 -32.54 -19.37
CA TRP A 800 19.76 -31.19 -18.92
C TRP A 800 18.51 -30.41 -18.49
N PRO A 801 18.00 -30.60 -17.26
CA PRO A 801 16.74 -30.00 -16.82
C PRO A 801 16.81 -28.47 -16.64
N LYS A 802 17.99 -27.93 -16.35
CA LYS A 802 18.25 -26.48 -16.23
C LYS A 802 19.52 -26.14 -17.01
N GLY A 803 19.51 -25.06 -17.78
CA GLY A 803 20.68 -24.55 -18.51
C GLY A 803 20.81 -25.02 -19.97
N LYS A 804 21.86 -24.53 -20.66
CA LYS A 804 22.20 -24.94 -22.03
C LYS A 804 22.99 -26.24 -21.98
N SER A 805 22.69 -27.20 -22.86
CA SER A 805 23.41 -28.46 -22.95
C SER A 805 24.88 -28.23 -23.33
N VAL A 806 25.80 -28.82 -22.57
CA VAL A 806 27.23 -28.88 -22.94
C VAL A 806 27.49 -30.15 -23.74
N ARG A 807 28.29 -30.06 -24.80
CA ARG A 807 28.67 -31.21 -25.64
C ARG A 807 30.18 -31.33 -25.71
N VAL A 808 30.67 -32.57 -25.65
CA VAL A 808 32.08 -32.90 -25.81
C VAL A 808 32.24 -33.83 -27.00
N LEU A 809 33.06 -33.42 -27.98
CA LEU A 809 33.36 -34.17 -29.19
C LEU A 809 34.79 -34.70 -29.11
N THR A 810 34.98 -36.01 -29.14
CA THR A 810 36.31 -36.63 -29.07
C THR A 810 37.04 -36.51 -30.40
N LEU A 811 38.29 -36.05 -30.36
CA LEU A 811 39.15 -35.85 -31.52
C LEU A 811 40.34 -36.82 -31.47
N ASP A 812 40.41 -37.73 -32.44
CA ASP A 812 41.49 -38.71 -32.57
C ASP A 812 42.50 -38.32 -33.66
N SER A 813 43.70 -38.91 -33.58
CA SER A 813 44.80 -38.74 -34.53
C SER A 813 44.45 -39.02 -35.99
N ARG A 814 43.44 -39.85 -36.27
CA ARG A 814 42.98 -40.14 -37.64
C ARG A 814 42.25 -38.97 -38.31
N GLN A 815 41.69 -38.07 -37.51
CA GLN A 815 40.92 -36.91 -37.98
C GLN A 815 41.81 -35.70 -38.26
N LEU A 816 43.11 -35.76 -37.91
CA LEU A 816 44.07 -34.69 -38.12
C LEU A 816 44.79 -34.85 -39.48
N GLY A 817 44.57 -33.91 -40.39
CA GLY A 817 45.33 -33.79 -41.64
C GLY A 817 46.46 -32.79 -41.50
N VAL A 818 47.72 -33.24 -41.62
CA VAL A 818 48.91 -32.37 -41.60
C VAL A 818 49.55 -32.31 -42.99
N ARG A 819 49.78 -31.11 -43.49
CA ARG A 819 50.51 -30.79 -44.71
C ARG A 819 51.85 -30.14 -44.36
N VAL A 820 52.92 -30.80 -44.80
CA VAL A 820 54.30 -30.33 -44.61
C VAL A 820 54.79 -29.71 -45.92
N SER A 821 55.25 -28.46 -45.89
CA SER A 821 55.91 -27.81 -47.03
C SER A 821 57.34 -27.44 -46.68
N ARG A 822 58.28 -27.76 -47.58
CA ARG A 822 59.72 -27.53 -47.37
C ARG A 822 60.12 -26.14 -47.88
N GLU A 823 60.73 -25.34 -47.01
CA GLU A 823 61.44 -24.10 -47.32
C GLU A 823 62.96 -24.32 -47.16
N ARG A 824 63.82 -23.35 -47.56
CA ARG A 824 65.29 -23.56 -47.66
C ARG A 824 65.92 -24.21 -46.43
N ASP A 825 65.68 -23.64 -45.24
CA ASP A 825 66.28 -24.10 -43.98
C ASP A 825 65.26 -24.70 -42.99
N TRP A 826 63.96 -24.67 -43.32
CA TRP A 826 62.84 -24.96 -42.41
C TRP A 826 61.73 -25.81 -43.06
N PHE A 827 61.04 -26.62 -42.27
CA PHE A 827 59.76 -27.22 -42.63
C PHE A 827 58.62 -26.38 -42.06
N ARG A 828 57.62 -26.11 -42.89
CA ARG A 828 56.39 -25.44 -42.49
C ARG A 828 55.26 -26.45 -42.35
N LEU A 829 54.57 -26.40 -41.23
CA LEU A 829 53.43 -27.27 -40.93
C LEU A 829 52.14 -26.47 -40.99
N SER A 830 51.19 -26.96 -41.80
CA SER A 830 49.82 -26.47 -41.84
C SER A 830 48.90 -27.67 -41.81
N GLY A 831 47.75 -27.56 -41.16
CA GLY A 831 46.86 -28.70 -41.04
C GLY A 831 45.56 -28.32 -40.39
N SER A 832 44.59 -29.21 -40.50
CA SER A 832 43.32 -29.06 -39.81
C SER A 832 42.81 -30.42 -39.37
N ALA A 833 42.07 -30.43 -38.27
CA ALA A 833 41.32 -31.58 -37.84
C ALA A 833 39.83 -31.35 -38.07
N THR A 834 39.18 -32.31 -38.70
CA THR A 834 37.73 -32.30 -38.93
C THR A 834 37.05 -33.11 -37.84
N LEU A 835 36.21 -32.47 -37.05
CA LEU A 835 35.31 -33.14 -36.11
C LEU A 835 34.02 -33.56 -36.83
N ASP A 836 33.24 -34.42 -36.18
CA ASP A 836 31.87 -34.69 -36.59
C ASP A 836 31.06 -33.36 -36.62
N GLU A 837 30.01 -33.33 -37.46
CA GLU A 837 29.16 -32.15 -37.70
C GLU A 837 29.80 -30.99 -38.52
N GLY A 838 30.97 -31.22 -39.13
CA GLY A 838 31.57 -30.26 -40.09
C GLY A 838 32.39 -29.13 -39.44
N LEU A 839 32.69 -29.25 -38.14
CA LEU A 839 33.56 -28.34 -37.42
C LEU A 839 35.03 -28.61 -37.77
N VAL A 840 35.78 -27.56 -38.11
CA VAL A 840 37.19 -27.65 -38.51
C VAL A 840 38.08 -26.89 -37.54
N LEU A 841 39.00 -27.59 -36.88
CA LEU A 841 40.02 -27.01 -36.01
C LEU A 841 41.34 -26.84 -36.75
N GLN A 842 41.94 -25.66 -36.68
CA GLN A 842 43.27 -25.41 -37.26
C GLN A 842 44.37 -26.01 -36.37
N LEU A 843 45.42 -26.52 -37.01
CA LEU A 843 46.57 -27.11 -36.33
C LEU A 843 47.22 -26.14 -35.34
N GLU A 844 47.23 -24.84 -35.63
CA GLU A 844 47.76 -23.80 -34.73
C GLU A 844 47.00 -23.73 -33.41
N THR A 845 45.66 -23.80 -33.45
CA THR A 845 44.80 -23.81 -32.27
C THR A 845 44.99 -25.10 -31.47
N LEU A 846 45.16 -26.24 -32.14
CA LEU A 846 45.45 -27.54 -31.51
C LEU A 846 46.83 -27.55 -30.81
N LEU A 847 47.85 -26.95 -31.44
CA LEU A 847 49.20 -26.83 -30.88
C LEU A 847 49.24 -25.87 -29.69
N ALA A 848 48.51 -24.75 -29.76
CA ALA A 848 48.35 -23.83 -28.64
C ALA A 848 47.68 -24.52 -27.44
N ALA A 849 46.58 -25.23 -27.68
CA ALA A 849 45.88 -25.98 -26.64
C ALA A 849 46.67 -27.18 -26.08
N ALA A 850 47.50 -27.83 -26.90
CA ALA A 850 48.37 -28.92 -26.44
C ALA A 850 49.53 -28.45 -25.52
N ARG A 851 49.83 -27.15 -25.50
CA ARG A 851 50.75 -26.53 -24.53
C ARG A 851 50.08 -26.25 -23.18
N ASP A 852 48.75 -26.16 -23.15
CA ASP A 852 47.97 -25.99 -21.93
C ASP A 852 47.80 -27.32 -21.18
N LYS A 853 47.47 -27.20 -19.88
CA LYS A 853 47.31 -28.38 -19.00
C LYS A 853 46.06 -29.19 -19.32
N SER A 854 44.97 -28.56 -19.78
CA SER A 854 43.69 -29.22 -20.09
C SER A 854 43.74 -30.01 -21.40
N ARG A 855 42.96 -31.07 -21.52
CA ARG A 855 42.76 -31.83 -22.79
C ARG A 855 41.55 -31.36 -23.60
N PHE A 856 40.77 -30.42 -23.09
CA PHE A 856 39.54 -29.94 -23.70
C PHE A 856 39.72 -28.55 -24.30
N ILE A 857 39.23 -28.36 -25.53
CA ILE A 857 39.34 -27.11 -26.29
C ILE A 857 37.95 -26.51 -26.47
N PRO A 858 37.68 -25.27 -25.99
CA PRO A 858 36.38 -24.63 -26.19
C PRO A 858 36.17 -24.25 -27.66
N MET A 859 35.01 -24.62 -28.22
CA MET A 859 34.62 -24.34 -29.60
C MET A 859 33.58 -23.20 -29.72
N GLY A 860 33.03 -22.75 -28.60
CA GLY A 860 31.91 -21.80 -28.55
C GLY A 860 30.55 -22.51 -28.36
N ASP A 861 29.52 -21.75 -27.95
CA ASP A 861 28.14 -22.21 -27.77
C ASP A 861 27.95 -23.49 -26.92
N GLY A 862 28.86 -23.75 -25.97
CA GLY A 862 28.79 -24.91 -25.09
C GLY A 862 29.35 -26.21 -25.70
N VAL A 863 30.08 -26.13 -26.82
CA VAL A 863 30.75 -27.27 -27.46
C VAL A 863 32.25 -27.28 -27.11
N TYR A 864 32.77 -28.45 -26.78
CA TYR A 864 34.18 -28.69 -26.47
C TYR A 864 34.74 -29.83 -27.32
N ALA A 865 35.98 -29.72 -27.76
CA ALA A 865 36.72 -30.82 -28.38
C ALA A 865 37.64 -31.48 -27.35
N ALA A 866 37.52 -32.79 -27.14
CA ALA A 866 38.37 -33.57 -26.25
C ALA A 866 39.48 -34.27 -27.04
N LEU A 867 40.75 -33.91 -26.77
CA LEU A 867 41.88 -34.58 -27.39
C LEU A 867 42.11 -35.95 -26.76
N THR A 868 42.23 -37.00 -27.60
CA THR A 868 42.68 -38.30 -27.09
C THR A 868 44.09 -38.19 -26.50
N ARG A 869 44.40 -39.02 -25.50
CA ARG A 869 45.71 -39.01 -24.84
C ARG A 869 46.88 -39.19 -25.82
N SER A 870 46.69 -40.06 -26.81
CA SER A 870 47.68 -40.31 -27.88
C SER A 870 47.87 -39.10 -28.79
N LEU A 871 46.79 -38.37 -29.11
CA LEU A 871 46.87 -37.17 -29.93
C LEU A 871 47.47 -35.99 -29.17
N LYS A 872 47.07 -35.76 -27.92
CA LYS A 872 47.65 -34.72 -27.07
C LYS A 872 49.16 -34.92 -26.92
N GLN A 873 49.61 -36.13 -26.65
CA GLN A 873 51.05 -36.44 -26.56
C GLN A 873 51.77 -36.09 -27.87
N LYS A 874 51.26 -36.56 -29.02
CA LYS A 874 51.85 -36.25 -30.33
C LYS A 874 51.87 -34.75 -30.65
N LEU A 875 50.82 -34.02 -30.29
CA LEU A 875 50.75 -32.57 -30.49
C LEU A 875 51.69 -31.82 -29.54
N SER A 876 51.85 -32.26 -28.30
CA SER A 876 52.81 -31.69 -27.34
C SER A 876 54.25 -31.94 -27.78
N ASP A 877 54.57 -33.15 -28.24
CA ASP A 877 55.89 -33.51 -28.80
C ASP A 877 56.20 -32.64 -30.03
N LEU A 878 55.21 -32.46 -30.92
CA LEU A 878 55.32 -31.59 -32.09
C LEU A 878 55.47 -30.11 -31.69
N ALA A 879 54.70 -29.64 -30.71
CA ALA A 879 54.74 -28.26 -30.21
C ALA A 879 56.06 -27.91 -29.50
N ALA A 880 56.79 -28.89 -28.99
CA ALA A 880 58.11 -28.72 -28.35
C ALA A 880 59.23 -28.46 -29.37
N VAL A 881 59.06 -28.92 -30.62
CA VAL A 881 60.05 -28.80 -31.70
C VAL A 881 59.74 -27.63 -32.64
N LEU A 882 58.53 -27.09 -32.58
CA LEU A 882 58.05 -26.01 -33.45
C LEU A 882 58.28 -24.60 -32.88
N GLU A 883 58.86 -23.73 -33.71
CA GLU A 883 58.87 -22.27 -33.51
C GLU A 883 57.68 -21.63 -34.23
N THR A 884 56.89 -20.81 -33.54
CA THR A 884 55.69 -20.14 -34.09
C THR A 884 56.00 -18.74 -34.62
N ASP A 885 55.63 -18.43 -35.86
CA ASP A 885 55.74 -17.10 -36.52
C ASP A 885 54.36 -16.64 -37.06
N LYS A 886 54.26 -15.41 -37.60
CA LYS A 886 53.04 -14.77 -38.12
C LYS A 886 52.28 -15.55 -39.20
N ASP A 887 52.97 -16.47 -39.87
CA ASP A 887 52.42 -17.25 -40.98
C ASP A 887 52.29 -18.76 -40.63
N GLY A 888 52.48 -19.15 -39.35
CA GLY A 888 52.35 -20.54 -38.85
C GLY A 888 53.59 -21.14 -38.18
N GLY A 889 53.57 -22.46 -37.92
CA GLY A 889 54.66 -23.19 -37.23
C GLY A 889 55.81 -23.62 -38.16
N LYS A 890 57.05 -23.33 -37.75
CA LYS A 890 58.30 -23.69 -38.44
C LYS A 890 59.12 -24.68 -37.59
N ALA A 891 59.62 -25.74 -38.20
CA ALA A 891 60.55 -26.68 -37.57
C ALA A 891 61.89 -26.69 -38.33
N PRO A 892 63.05 -26.70 -37.65
CA PRO A 892 64.35 -26.73 -38.33
C PRO A 892 64.52 -28.04 -39.10
N THR A 893 65.24 -28.00 -40.22
CA THR A 893 65.46 -29.18 -41.08
C THR A 893 66.14 -30.36 -40.37
N ILE A 894 66.85 -30.11 -39.26
CA ILE A 894 67.47 -31.14 -38.41
C ILE A 894 66.45 -31.99 -37.63
N ALA A 895 65.22 -31.48 -37.45
CA ALA A 895 64.13 -32.18 -36.79
C ALA A 895 63.39 -33.18 -37.69
N ALA A 896 63.77 -33.33 -38.96
CA ALA A 896 63.11 -34.21 -39.92
C ALA A 896 63.24 -35.72 -39.64
N ALA A 897 64.08 -36.10 -38.68
CA ALA A 897 64.26 -37.48 -38.24
C ALA A 897 63.27 -37.92 -37.13
N TRP A 898 62.42 -37.01 -36.66
CA TRP A 898 61.40 -37.22 -35.62
C TRP A 898 60.00 -37.45 -36.19
#